data_AF-A0A951UC03-F1
#
_entry.id   AF-A0A951UC03-F1
#
_cell.length_a   1.000
_cell.length_b   1.000
_cell.length_c   1.000
_cell.angle_alpha   90.00
_cell.angle_beta   90.00
_cell.angle_gamma   90.00
#
_symmetry.space_group_name_H-M   'P 1'
#
loop_
_entity.id
_entity.type
_entity.pdbx_description
1 polymer ?
#
loop_
_entity_poly.entity_id
_entity_poly.type
_entity_poly.pdbx_seq_one_letter_code
_entity_poly.pdbx_strand_id
1 'polypeptide(L)'
;MKESLTCWQAIELYEEDVRATHPQEKAERIINELRSVTLRFFASQLGFKRTTQGRKMTLADSTSAQQFLQTLGVEVLLSAPTTLQQAFENQKASIATQNTYGNRFNQFLSWSKSQEWWPSQGSWKAHVKAQCCPILKNPYGDTSNTPLRECRMRQLKYQLKPQETPVALQKELDKFFQFLTEPEWPSRIIDPIEDSSACEYIKDIRLMLGWFYRYQTPPIELEQLSLSQLLKLVTLDDLEGLTTRQQEKVWKQHKQTLETWLFRYFSFLREVLYSKSPRTRRNKLGALCALAKFLYTDEVETEGDYEQIPLIKLLNNHLEKVRKEIAEWTKNRQSVSDFEKKWPDTQEGETALAVVRAKIVEPLRIECRPRTSRGLFRRGFVIAESHQHYLKWSFLADLPARRQQEYRTARIALSCPITRPEGVPQNGLYHPLPPCEVREKRRDGTIKDNYLYKTYVHKKKHYPEGVWVLDVQQYKTRKTHGAQSIVIPNRQFADGSCFYDYLERYLYGWFLPVGYRNSRIYDWWQPELIGCRGRWVTSGRAEFNPGDACCLPTGNNAAVWSWGYVLVAPKLGTLADRSGFAGSFDTTSHRLIGKRITPHTMRYIWATWAYQVQLNDAQFQSLAYAMGHKVETLRQMYERCTPEEKRRPIEEAISELLFEPSPVPEPQVEASPRWQNLLQQVQQLSPVEREQFMAALSK
;
A
#
# COMPACT_ATOMS: atom_id res chain seq x y z
N MET A 1 17.72 3.61 -22.38
CA MET A 1 18.64 4.63 -21.85
C MET A 1 19.95 4.47 -22.58
N LYS A 2 20.52 5.51 -23.21
CA LYS A 2 21.96 5.46 -23.56
C LYS A 2 22.68 5.31 -22.22
N GLU A 3 23.48 4.27 -22.04
CA GLU A 3 24.28 4.10 -20.83
C GLU A 3 25.09 5.37 -20.59
N SER A 4 24.95 5.97 -19.41
CA SER A 4 25.68 7.19 -19.08
C SER A 4 27.16 6.83 -18.93
N LEU A 5 28.00 7.41 -19.79
CA LEU A 5 29.44 7.22 -19.76
C LEU A 5 29.99 7.57 -18.38
N THR A 6 30.84 6.70 -17.83
CA THR A 6 31.54 6.95 -16.56
C THR A 6 32.76 7.83 -16.77
N CYS A 7 33.25 8.44 -15.71
CA CYS A 7 34.47 9.25 -15.73
C CYS A 7 35.68 8.44 -16.21
N TRP A 8 35.76 7.16 -15.84
CA TRP A 8 36.84 6.30 -16.30
C TRP A 8 36.69 5.88 -17.76
N GLN A 9 35.49 5.53 -18.21
CA GLN A 9 35.26 5.21 -19.63
C GLN A 9 35.57 6.42 -20.54
N ALA A 10 35.28 7.65 -20.09
CA ALA A 10 35.70 8.85 -20.80
C ALA A 10 37.23 8.96 -20.95
N ILE A 11 37.97 8.52 -19.94
CA ILE A 11 39.44 8.46 -19.99
C ILE A 11 39.88 7.36 -20.95
N GLU A 12 39.28 6.17 -20.91
CA GLU A 12 39.58 5.07 -21.84
C GLU A 12 39.37 5.47 -23.30
N LEU A 13 38.27 6.16 -23.61
CA LEU A 13 38.03 6.70 -24.95
C LEU A 13 39.11 7.70 -25.38
N TYR A 14 39.61 8.54 -24.46
CA TYR A 14 40.71 9.44 -24.77
C TYR A 14 42.03 8.70 -24.94
N GLU A 15 42.28 7.62 -24.19
CA GLU A 15 43.46 6.78 -24.39
C GLU A 15 43.45 6.12 -25.76
N GLU A 16 42.28 5.68 -26.24
CA GLU A 16 42.10 5.15 -27.60
C GLU A 16 42.41 6.21 -28.66
N ASP A 17 41.88 7.43 -28.51
CA ASP A 17 42.18 8.57 -29.39
C ASP A 17 43.69 8.90 -29.41
N VAL A 18 44.34 8.93 -28.25
CA VAL A 18 45.79 9.17 -28.13
C VAL A 18 46.61 8.07 -28.81
N ARG A 19 46.22 6.80 -28.68
CA ARG A 19 46.88 5.68 -29.39
C ARG A 19 46.70 5.78 -30.90
N ALA A 20 45.54 6.27 -31.37
CA ALA A 20 45.25 6.42 -32.79
C ALA A 20 45.98 7.63 -33.43
N THR A 21 46.26 8.69 -32.66
CA THR A 21 46.75 9.98 -33.18
C THR A 21 48.24 10.23 -32.95
N HIS A 22 48.93 9.39 -32.18
CA HIS A 22 50.34 9.58 -31.86
C HIS A 22 51.18 8.30 -32.05
N PRO A 23 52.49 8.44 -32.36
CA PRO A 23 53.42 7.31 -32.34
C PRO A 23 53.44 6.61 -30.98
N GLN A 24 53.65 5.29 -30.98
CA GLN A 24 53.50 4.42 -29.81
C GLN A 24 54.20 4.95 -28.55
N GLU A 25 55.49 5.28 -28.63
CA GLU A 25 56.26 5.78 -27.47
C GLU A 25 55.68 7.08 -26.88
N LYS A 26 55.19 7.97 -27.75
CA LYS A 26 54.57 9.24 -27.34
C LYS A 26 53.19 9.01 -26.74
N ALA A 27 52.40 8.11 -27.31
CA ALA A 27 51.09 7.73 -26.81
C ALA A 27 51.18 7.13 -25.40
N GLU A 28 52.08 6.17 -25.19
CA GLU A 28 52.29 5.55 -23.88
C GLU A 28 52.71 6.57 -22.82
N ARG A 29 53.59 7.52 -23.16
CA ARG A 29 53.97 8.60 -22.26
C ARG A 29 52.78 9.47 -21.86
N ILE A 30 51.97 9.90 -22.83
CA ILE A 30 50.78 10.74 -22.58
C ILE A 30 49.79 10.00 -21.66
N ILE A 31 49.51 8.73 -21.96
CA ILE A 31 48.59 7.89 -21.18
C ILE A 31 49.10 7.70 -19.76
N ASN A 32 50.39 7.42 -19.58
CA ASN A 32 50.98 7.26 -18.25
C ASN A 32 50.93 8.56 -17.43
N GLU A 33 51.20 9.71 -18.05
CA GLU A 33 51.08 11.01 -17.41
C GLU A 33 49.62 11.33 -17.05
N LEU A 34 48.66 11.02 -17.93
CA LEU A 34 47.22 11.18 -17.68
C LEU A 34 46.72 10.27 -16.55
N ARG A 35 47.03 8.97 -16.59
CA ARG A 35 46.66 8.03 -15.52
C ARG A 35 47.24 8.47 -14.18
N SER A 36 48.48 8.94 -14.18
CA SER A 36 49.13 9.45 -12.97
C SER A 36 48.40 10.66 -12.39
N VAL A 37 48.01 11.64 -13.22
CA VAL A 37 47.27 12.81 -12.72
C VAL A 37 45.87 12.44 -12.23
N THR A 38 45.18 11.58 -12.99
CA THR A 38 43.80 11.21 -12.69
C THR A 38 43.71 10.34 -11.42
N LEU A 39 44.49 9.27 -11.34
CA LEU A 39 44.40 8.32 -10.22
C LEU A 39 44.98 8.89 -8.93
N ARG A 40 46.03 9.70 -9.03
CA ARG A 40 46.80 10.13 -7.86
C ARG A 40 46.32 11.46 -7.29
N PHE A 41 46.02 12.44 -8.15
CA PHE A 41 45.62 13.77 -7.74
C PHE A 41 44.10 13.91 -7.79
N PHE A 42 43.52 13.72 -8.98
CA PHE A 42 42.10 13.98 -9.21
C PHE A 42 41.18 13.06 -8.38
N ALA A 43 41.37 11.74 -8.44
CA ALA A 43 40.58 10.78 -7.68
C ALA A 43 40.70 11.02 -6.16
N SER A 44 41.91 11.30 -5.67
CA SER A 44 42.15 11.59 -4.25
C SER A 44 41.37 12.82 -3.76
N GLN A 45 41.26 13.87 -4.58
CA GLN A 45 40.48 15.06 -4.23
C GLN A 45 38.96 14.83 -4.29
N LEU A 46 38.51 13.93 -5.17
CA LEU A 46 37.13 13.40 -5.16
C LEU A 46 36.89 12.44 -3.97
N GLY A 47 37.97 12.19 -3.22
CA GLY A 47 38.03 11.54 -1.93
C GLY A 47 38.30 10.05 -1.97
N PHE A 48 38.80 9.53 -3.10
CA PHE A 48 39.49 8.25 -3.08
C PHE A 48 40.58 8.26 -2.00
N LYS A 49 40.63 7.21 -1.17
CA LYS A 49 41.66 7.04 -0.14
C LYS A 49 42.52 5.85 -0.51
N ARG A 50 43.82 6.09 -0.60
CA ARG A 50 44.82 5.05 -0.87
C ARG A 50 44.94 4.13 0.34
N THR A 51 45.13 2.84 0.10
CA THR A 51 45.41 1.88 1.18
C THR A 51 46.87 1.94 1.62
N THR A 52 47.77 2.40 0.74
CA THR A 52 49.20 2.54 1.05
C THR A 52 49.70 4.00 1.01
N GLN A 53 50.55 4.40 1.96
CA GLN A 53 51.06 5.78 2.09
C GLN A 53 52.33 6.07 1.25
N GLY A 54 52.68 5.20 0.30
CA GLY A 54 53.90 5.33 -0.50
C GLY A 54 53.85 6.45 -1.55
N ARG A 55 55.02 6.98 -1.94
CA ARG A 55 55.17 7.96 -3.04
C ARG A 55 54.88 7.37 -4.44
N LYS A 56 54.63 6.07 -4.60
CA LYS A 56 54.11 5.48 -5.85
C LYS A 56 52.81 4.75 -5.53
N MET A 57 51.85 4.79 -6.46
CA MET A 57 50.65 3.95 -6.39
C MET A 57 51.06 2.50 -6.63
N THR A 58 50.59 1.59 -5.76
CA THR A 58 50.68 0.15 -6.00
C THR A 58 49.70 -0.21 -7.12
N LEU A 59 49.85 -1.41 -7.69
CA LEU A 59 48.89 -1.91 -8.68
C LEU A 59 47.48 -1.98 -8.09
N ALA A 60 47.35 -2.45 -6.84
CA ALA A 60 46.08 -2.52 -6.13
C ALA A 60 45.44 -1.13 -5.87
N ASP A 61 46.25 -0.13 -5.50
CA ASP A 61 45.78 1.27 -5.36
C ASP A 61 45.24 1.79 -6.69
N SER A 62 45.95 1.52 -7.80
CA SER A 62 45.57 1.97 -9.15
C SER A 62 44.27 1.33 -9.61
N THR A 63 44.12 0.01 -9.44
CA THR A 63 42.88 -0.72 -9.76
C THR A 63 41.70 -0.22 -8.92
N SER A 64 41.91 0.03 -7.62
CA SER A 64 40.85 0.54 -6.74
C SER A 64 40.45 1.97 -7.10
N ALA A 65 41.41 2.83 -7.48
CA ALA A 65 41.14 4.18 -7.95
C ALA A 65 40.39 4.19 -9.29
N GLN A 66 40.73 3.27 -10.21
CA GLN A 66 40.01 3.07 -11.46
C GLN A 66 38.55 2.65 -11.19
N GLN A 67 38.34 1.63 -10.37
CA GLN A 67 37.00 1.19 -9.97
C GLN A 67 36.21 2.34 -9.33
N PHE A 68 36.86 3.13 -8.49
CA PHE A 68 36.24 4.33 -7.91
C PHE A 68 35.80 5.34 -8.99
N LEU A 69 36.64 5.63 -9.97
CA LEU A 69 36.29 6.56 -11.07
C LEU A 69 35.21 5.99 -12.01
N GLN A 70 35.09 4.67 -12.13
CA GLN A 70 33.97 4.01 -12.83
C GLN A 70 32.63 4.25 -12.11
N THR A 71 32.62 4.51 -10.80
CA THR A 71 31.38 4.86 -10.08
C THR A 71 30.91 6.29 -10.29
N LEU A 72 31.74 7.14 -10.90
CA LEU A 72 31.45 8.56 -11.11
C LEU A 72 31.01 8.79 -12.55
N GLY A 73 29.94 9.58 -12.76
CA GLY A 73 29.55 10.04 -14.09
C GLY A 73 30.49 11.11 -14.66
N VAL A 74 30.46 11.31 -15.97
CA VAL A 74 31.26 12.33 -16.68
C VAL A 74 31.00 13.76 -16.20
N GLU A 75 29.90 14.03 -15.50
CA GLU A 75 29.56 15.35 -14.95
C GLU A 75 30.61 15.86 -13.97
N VAL A 76 31.35 14.96 -13.31
CA VAL A 76 32.46 15.34 -12.42
C VAL A 76 33.57 16.09 -13.15
N LEU A 77 33.68 15.90 -14.48
CA LEU A 77 34.65 16.58 -15.33
C LEU A 77 34.37 18.09 -15.47
N LEU A 78 33.13 18.54 -15.21
CA LEU A 78 32.77 19.96 -15.28
C LEU A 78 33.46 20.80 -14.23
N SER A 79 33.71 20.25 -13.03
CA SER A 79 34.44 20.92 -11.95
C SER A 79 35.92 20.57 -11.93
N ALA A 80 36.40 19.76 -12.88
CA ALA A 80 37.70 19.12 -12.77
C ALA A 80 38.91 20.08 -12.77
N PRO A 81 38.90 21.24 -13.46
CA PRO A 81 39.99 22.22 -13.32
C PRO A 81 40.16 22.69 -11.88
N THR A 82 39.07 23.07 -11.21
CA THR A 82 39.09 23.52 -9.82
C THR A 82 39.45 22.39 -8.86
N THR A 83 38.89 21.20 -9.07
CA THR A 83 39.20 20.00 -8.27
C THR A 83 40.67 19.64 -8.39
N LEU A 84 41.24 19.63 -9.59
CA LEU A 84 42.64 19.28 -9.79
C LEU A 84 43.58 20.31 -9.17
N GLN A 85 43.26 21.60 -9.28
CA GLN A 85 44.02 22.66 -8.63
C GLN A 85 44.07 22.48 -7.10
N GLN A 86 42.90 22.23 -6.49
CA GLN A 86 42.83 21.91 -5.06
C GLN A 86 43.61 20.65 -4.71
N ALA A 87 43.62 19.64 -5.58
CA ALA A 87 44.39 18.41 -5.38
C ALA A 87 45.89 18.70 -5.34
N PHE A 88 46.39 19.55 -6.24
CA PHE A 88 47.80 19.94 -6.26
C PHE A 88 48.20 20.74 -5.02
N GLU A 89 47.34 21.65 -4.55
CA GLU A 89 47.56 22.42 -3.32
C GLU A 89 47.58 21.50 -2.09
N ASN A 90 46.57 20.64 -1.94
CA ASN A 90 46.45 19.73 -0.80
C ASN A 90 47.59 18.72 -0.73
N GLN A 91 48.10 18.27 -1.87
CA GLN A 91 49.21 17.32 -1.95
C GLN A 91 50.59 18.00 -2.09
N LYS A 92 50.66 19.33 -2.02
CA LYS A 92 51.90 20.12 -2.15
C LYS A 92 52.71 19.74 -3.40
N ALA A 93 52.04 19.59 -4.54
CA ALA A 93 52.69 19.22 -5.80
C ALA A 93 53.63 20.34 -6.27
N SER A 94 54.83 19.97 -6.75
CA SER A 94 55.79 20.96 -7.28
C SER A 94 55.26 21.65 -8.53
N ILE A 95 55.76 22.85 -8.83
CA ILE A 95 55.37 23.62 -10.03
C ILE A 95 55.58 22.80 -11.31
N ALA A 96 56.71 22.07 -11.43
CA ALA A 96 56.97 21.19 -12.56
C ALA A 96 55.93 20.06 -12.71
N THR A 97 55.46 19.52 -11.58
CA THR A 97 54.40 18.50 -11.53
C THR A 97 53.08 19.10 -11.98
N GLN A 98 52.71 20.27 -11.45
CA GLN A 98 51.49 20.99 -11.81
C GLN A 98 51.46 21.31 -13.30
N ASN A 99 52.58 21.78 -13.86
CA ASN A 99 52.68 22.08 -15.29
C ASN A 99 52.54 20.83 -16.15
N THR A 100 53.27 19.76 -15.83
CA THR A 100 53.27 18.53 -16.64
C THR A 100 51.90 17.85 -16.60
N TYR A 101 51.40 17.56 -15.40
CA TYR A 101 50.16 16.83 -15.20
C TYR A 101 48.92 17.69 -15.44
N GLY A 102 48.96 18.97 -15.05
CA GLY A 102 47.88 19.91 -15.34
C GLY A 102 47.70 20.12 -16.84
N ASN A 103 48.79 20.26 -17.61
CA ASN A 103 48.68 20.38 -19.07
C ASN A 103 48.08 19.11 -19.69
N ARG A 104 48.51 17.91 -19.28
CA ARG A 104 47.92 16.65 -19.77
C ARG A 104 46.45 16.50 -19.45
N PHE A 105 46.06 16.84 -18.23
CA PHE A 105 44.67 16.78 -17.83
C PHE A 105 43.82 17.82 -18.58
N ASN A 106 44.36 19.01 -18.84
CA ASN A 106 43.70 20.02 -19.65
C ASN A 106 43.54 19.60 -21.12
N GLN A 107 44.51 18.90 -21.69
CA GLN A 107 44.40 18.31 -23.03
C GLN A 107 43.26 17.30 -23.09
N PHE A 108 43.19 16.38 -22.11
CA PHE A 108 42.06 15.48 -21.94
C PHE A 108 40.73 16.23 -21.84
N LEU A 109 40.61 17.21 -20.94
CA LEU A 109 39.37 17.99 -20.79
C LEU A 109 38.98 18.76 -22.06
N SER A 110 39.95 19.29 -22.80
CA SER A 110 39.71 20.01 -24.05
C SER A 110 39.17 19.06 -25.12
N TRP A 111 39.76 17.87 -25.25
CA TRP A 111 39.27 16.83 -26.15
C TRP A 111 37.89 16.32 -25.72
N SER A 112 37.67 16.11 -24.42
CA SER A 112 36.38 15.65 -23.89
C SER A 112 35.27 16.65 -24.21
N LYS A 113 35.53 17.96 -24.13
CA LYS A 113 34.57 19.03 -24.46
C LYS A 113 34.08 19.01 -25.91
N SER A 114 34.86 18.45 -26.84
CA SER A 114 34.45 18.33 -28.25
C SER A 114 33.66 17.06 -28.53
N GLN A 115 33.49 16.17 -27.55
CA GLN A 115 32.77 14.91 -27.74
C GLN A 115 31.26 15.09 -27.53
N GLU A 116 30.45 14.32 -28.27
CA GLU A 116 28.99 14.35 -28.17
C GLU A 116 28.46 13.97 -26.79
N TRP A 117 29.23 13.17 -26.04
CA TRP A 117 28.88 12.74 -24.68
C TRP A 117 29.23 13.77 -23.61
N TRP A 118 29.90 14.87 -23.95
CA TRP A 118 30.28 15.89 -22.97
C TRP A 118 29.04 16.45 -22.26
N PRO A 119 29.00 16.45 -20.93
CA PRO A 119 27.84 16.92 -20.20
C PRO A 119 27.62 18.41 -20.46
N SER A 120 26.57 18.75 -21.21
CA SER A 120 26.11 20.12 -21.31
C SER A 120 25.69 20.59 -19.90
N GLN A 121 25.93 21.86 -19.53
CA GLN A 121 25.45 22.39 -18.24
C GLN A 121 23.92 22.25 -18.05
N GLY A 122 23.17 21.99 -19.13
CA GLY A 122 21.75 21.64 -19.10
C GLY A 122 21.44 20.24 -18.55
N SER A 123 22.35 19.26 -18.73
CA SER A 123 22.16 17.85 -18.32
C SER A 123 22.06 17.67 -16.81
N TRP A 124 22.96 18.30 -16.03
CA TRP A 124 22.90 18.30 -14.56
C TRP A 124 21.60 18.94 -14.04
N LYS A 125 21.20 20.07 -14.63
CA LYS A 125 19.91 20.72 -14.29
C LYS A 125 18.72 19.80 -14.63
N ALA A 126 18.77 19.08 -15.73
CA ALA A 126 17.74 18.11 -16.11
C ALA A 126 17.69 16.90 -15.15
N HIS A 127 18.84 16.36 -14.76
CA HIS A 127 18.95 15.28 -13.78
C HIS A 127 18.40 15.68 -12.41
N VAL A 128 18.81 16.85 -11.89
CA VAL A 128 18.27 17.39 -10.63
C VAL A 128 16.76 17.65 -10.76
N LYS A 129 16.29 18.18 -11.89
CA LYS A 129 14.87 18.41 -12.16
C LYS A 129 14.07 17.11 -12.19
N ALA A 130 14.62 16.02 -12.74
CA ALA A 130 14.00 14.69 -12.70
C ALA A 130 13.86 14.15 -11.27
N GLN A 131 14.74 14.55 -10.35
CA GLN A 131 14.67 14.22 -8.93
C GLN A 131 13.80 15.19 -8.11
N CYS A 132 13.23 16.24 -8.70
CA CYS A 132 12.35 17.17 -8.00
C CYS A 132 10.94 16.60 -7.89
N CYS A 133 10.40 16.61 -6.68
CA CYS A 133 8.97 16.43 -6.45
C CYS A 133 8.21 17.67 -6.94
N PRO A 134 6.97 17.52 -7.43
CA PRO A 134 6.11 18.64 -7.75
C PRO A 134 5.78 19.46 -6.50
N ILE A 135 5.29 20.68 -6.71
CA ILE A 135 4.77 21.50 -5.60
C ILE A 135 3.52 20.79 -5.07
N LEU A 136 3.54 20.43 -3.79
CA LEU A 136 2.39 19.86 -3.09
C LEU A 136 1.33 20.95 -2.91
N LYS A 137 0.32 20.94 -3.78
CA LYS A 137 -0.84 21.83 -3.65
C LYS A 137 -1.94 21.13 -2.84
N ASN A 138 -2.69 21.91 -2.08
CA ASN A 138 -3.95 21.45 -1.48
C ASN A 138 -5.10 22.36 -1.95
N PRO A 139 -5.53 22.25 -3.22
CA PRO A 139 -6.51 23.15 -3.80
C PRO A 139 -7.90 23.03 -3.15
N TYR A 140 -8.20 21.90 -2.50
CA TYR A 140 -9.52 21.63 -1.90
C TYR A 140 -9.58 21.95 -0.39
N GLY A 141 -8.45 22.36 0.21
CA GLY A 141 -8.39 22.73 1.62
C GLY A 141 -8.54 21.55 2.58
N ASP A 142 -9.16 21.78 3.74
CA ASP A 142 -9.36 20.74 4.75
C ASP A 142 -10.54 19.81 4.39
N THR A 143 -10.47 18.54 4.78
CA THR A 143 -11.54 17.55 4.54
C THR A 143 -12.90 17.94 5.15
N SER A 144 -12.91 18.83 6.15
CA SER A 144 -14.12 19.43 6.74
C SER A 144 -14.90 20.30 5.75
N ASN A 145 -14.26 20.83 4.70
CA ASN A 145 -14.93 21.55 3.60
C ASN A 145 -15.80 20.62 2.75
N THR A 146 -15.61 19.30 2.84
CA THR A 146 -16.37 18.29 2.10
C THR A 146 -17.03 17.32 3.09
N PRO A 147 -18.07 17.76 3.82
CA PRO A 147 -18.74 16.93 4.80
C PRO A 147 -19.50 15.79 4.11
N LEU A 148 -19.23 14.56 4.58
CA LEU A 148 -19.85 13.35 4.07
C LEU A 148 -21.24 13.07 4.65
N ARG A 149 -21.68 13.82 5.67
CA ARG A 149 -22.97 13.64 6.33
C ARG A 149 -23.63 15.01 6.48
N GLU A 150 -24.96 15.03 6.50
CA GLU A 150 -25.76 16.25 6.68
C GLU A 150 -25.55 16.90 8.06
N CYS A 151 -25.17 16.13 9.09
CA CYS A 151 -25.05 16.63 10.45
C CYS A 151 -23.87 17.62 10.58
N ARG A 152 -24.22 18.90 10.80
CA ARG A 152 -23.27 20.00 11.09
C ARG A 152 -22.97 20.17 12.59
N MET A 153 -23.68 19.47 13.47
CA MET A 153 -23.49 19.60 14.92
C MET A 153 -22.42 18.64 15.44
N ARG A 154 -21.68 19.09 16.47
CA ARG A 154 -20.69 18.26 17.17
C ARG A 154 -21.42 17.06 17.78
N GLN A 155 -21.04 15.84 17.40
CA GLN A 155 -21.65 14.63 17.97
C GLN A 155 -21.55 14.66 19.49
N LEU A 156 -22.70 14.56 20.17
CA LEU A 156 -22.75 14.49 21.62
C LEU A 156 -21.96 13.26 22.08
N LYS A 157 -21.01 13.48 22.99
CA LYS A 157 -20.24 12.40 23.61
C LYS A 157 -21.01 11.93 24.84
N TYR A 158 -21.71 10.82 24.70
CA TYR A 158 -22.55 10.25 25.76
C TYR A 158 -22.10 8.86 26.21
N GLN A 159 -21.02 8.32 25.64
CA GLN A 159 -20.43 7.07 26.12
C GLN A 159 -19.92 7.26 27.55
N LEU A 160 -20.21 6.29 28.42
CA LEU A 160 -19.63 6.26 29.76
C LEU A 160 -18.10 6.14 29.68
N LYS A 161 -17.38 7.09 30.29
CA LYS A 161 -15.91 7.06 30.33
C LYS A 161 -15.41 6.12 31.43
N PRO A 162 -14.16 5.64 31.37
CA PRO A 162 -13.57 4.84 32.45
C PRO A 162 -13.66 5.53 33.82
N GLN A 163 -13.46 6.86 33.88
CA GLN A 163 -13.55 7.64 35.12
C GLN A 163 -15.00 7.78 35.63
N GLU A 164 -15.98 7.56 34.76
CA GLU A 164 -17.41 7.66 35.04
C GLU A 164 -18.01 6.24 35.26
N THR A 165 -17.18 5.20 35.41
CA THR A 165 -17.63 3.82 35.59
C THR A 165 -17.41 3.39 37.05
N PRO A 166 -18.48 3.22 37.85
CA PRO A 166 -18.34 2.73 39.23
C PRO A 166 -17.64 1.38 39.30
N VAL A 167 -16.97 1.10 40.42
CA VAL A 167 -16.22 -0.15 40.62
C VAL A 167 -17.12 -1.38 40.49
N ALA A 168 -18.36 -1.31 41.00
CA ALA A 168 -19.33 -2.41 40.87
C ALA A 168 -19.67 -2.69 39.39
N LEU A 169 -20.02 -1.64 38.64
CA LEU A 169 -20.31 -1.76 37.20
C LEU A 169 -19.09 -2.25 36.41
N GLN A 170 -17.88 -1.79 36.75
CA GLN A 170 -16.67 -2.24 36.07
C GLN A 170 -16.46 -3.75 36.26
N LYS A 171 -16.70 -4.29 37.46
CA LYS A 171 -16.66 -5.74 37.71
C LYS A 171 -17.69 -6.50 36.88
N GLU A 172 -18.90 -5.97 36.73
CA GLU A 172 -19.93 -6.58 35.87
C GLU A 172 -19.51 -6.58 34.39
N LEU A 173 -18.95 -5.47 33.90
CA LEU A 173 -18.44 -5.35 32.52
C LEU A 173 -17.27 -6.30 32.27
N ASP A 174 -16.37 -6.48 33.24
CA ASP A 174 -15.24 -7.40 33.14
C ASP A 174 -15.71 -8.85 33.10
N LYS A 175 -16.65 -9.24 33.98
CA LYS A 175 -17.28 -10.57 33.93
C LYS A 175 -18.00 -10.80 32.61
N PHE A 176 -18.73 -9.81 32.10
CA PHE A 176 -19.40 -9.92 30.82
C PHE A 176 -18.38 -10.08 29.67
N PHE A 177 -17.27 -9.33 29.70
CA PHE A 177 -16.21 -9.49 28.70
C PHE A 177 -15.56 -10.88 28.76
N GLN A 178 -15.30 -11.41 29.95
CA GLN A 178 -14.78 -12.77 30.13
C GLN A 178 -15.80 -13.81 29.66
N PHE A 179 -17.08 -13.68 30.00
CA PHE A 179 -18.14 -14.55 29.48
C PHE A 179 -18.16 -14.59 27.94
N LEU A 180 -17.95 -13.45 27.29
CA LEU A 180 -17.90 -13.39 25.83
C LEU A 180 -16.63 -14.00 25.25
N THR A 181 -15.50 -13.88 25.94
CA THR A 181 -14.20 -14.19 25.34
C THR A 181 -13.54 -15.44 25.86
N GLU A 182 -13.71 -15.89 27.09
CA GLU A 182 -12.98 -17.04 27.67
C GLU A 182 -13.32 -18.35 26.95
N PRO A 183 -12.38 -19.28 26.71
CA PRO A 183 -12.71 -20.55 26.04
C PRO A 183 -13.61 -21.43 26.90
N GLU A 184 -13.33 -21.45 28.21
CA GLU A 184 -14.02 -22.26 29.20
C GLU A 184 -14.70 -21.31 30.17
N TRP A 185 -16.04 -21.27 30.13
CA TRP A 185 -16.84 -20.51 31.08
C TRP A 185 -17.91 -21.45 31.64
N PRO A 186 -18.03 -21.59 32.97
CA PRO A 186 -19.03 -22.48 33.58
C PRO A 186 -20.44 -22.18 33.08
N SER A 187 -21.19 -23.21 32.69
CA SER A 187 -22.59 -23.09 32.23
C SER A 187 -22.79 -22.25 30.96
N ARG A 188 -21.73 -21.85 30.24
CA ARG A 188 -21.91 -21.15 28.96
C ARG A 188 -22.19 -22.15 27.84
N ILE A 189 -23.35 -22.01 27.23
CA ILE A 189 -23.80 -22.85 26.10
C ILE A 189 -23.36 -22.29 24.74
N ILE A 190 -23.09 -20.98 24.66
CA ILE A 190 -22.67 -20.32 23.42
C ILE A 190 -21.15 -20.34 23.20
N ASP A 191 -20.75 -20.35 21.94
CA ASP A 191 -19.35 -20.22 21.55
C ASP A 191 -18.75 -18.87 21.98
N PRO A 192 -17.49 -18.85 22.46
CA PRO A 192 -16.78 -17.61 22.70
C PRO A 192 -16.54 -16.83 21.40
N ILE A 193 -16.52 -15.51 21.52
CA ILE A 193 -16.25 -14.59 20.42
C ILE A 193 -14.87 -13.95 20.54
N GLU A 194 -14.34 -13.47 19.42
CA GLU A 194 -13.08 -12.73 19.41
C GLU A 194 -13.18 -11.42 20.23
N ASP A 195 -12.10 -11.05 20.92
CA ASP A 195 -11.99 -9.81 21.72
C ASP A 195 -12.45 -8.57 20.96
N SER A 196 -12.15 -8.48 19.65
CA SER A 196 -12.57 -7.36 18.82
C SER A 196 -14.09 -7.22 18.71
N SER A 197 -14.83 -8.33 18.74
CA SER A 197 -16.29 -8.34 18.72
C SER A 197 -16.85 -8.05 20.11
N ALA A 198 -16.26 -8.62 21.16
CA ALA A 198 -16.65 -8.34 22.55
C ALA A 198 -16.45 -6.85 22.91
N CYS A 199 -15.34 -6.24 22.48
CA CYS A 199 -15.07 -4.82 22.66
C CYS A 199 -16.14 -3.91 22.01
N GLU A 200 -16.69 -4.29 20.84
CA GLU A 200 -17.79 -3.53 20.23
C GLU A 200 -19.10 -3.70 21.02
N TYR A 201 -19.38 -4.88 21.59
CA TYR A 201 -20.52 -5.05 22.51
C TYR A 201 -20.35 -4.22 23.77
N ILE A 202 -19.20 -4.27 24.45
CA ILE A 202 -18.92 -3.45 25.64
C ILE A 202 -19.06 -1.96 25.34
N LYS A 203 -18.57 -1.50 24.19
CA LYS A 203 -18.75 -0.12 23.74
C LYS A 203 -20.22 0.24 23.55
N ASP A 204 -21.01 -0.64 22.94
CA ASP A 204 -22.43 -0.41 22.74
C ASP A 204 -23.21 -0.40 24.07
N ILE A 205 -22.86 -1.27 25.02
CA ILE A 205 -23.36 -1.28 26.40
C ILE A 205 -23.02 0.04 27.12
N ARG A 206 -21.75 0.48 27.09
CA ARG A 206 -21.33 1.76 27.69
C ARG A 206 -22.03 2.99 27.07
N LEU A 207 -22.39 2.93 25.79
CA LEU A 207 -23.19 3.97 25.15
C LEU A 207 -24.62 3.97 25.70
N MET A 208 -25.24 2.81 25.90
CA MET A 208 -26.58 2.74 26.48
C MET A 208 -26.58 3.20 27.95
N LEU A 209 -25.65 2.72 28.77
CA LEU A 209 -25.51 3.15 30.17
C LEU A 209 -25.22 4.66 30.30
N GLY A 210 -24.36 5.20 29.44
CA GLY A 210 -24.12 6.64 29.43
C GLY A 210 -25.33 7.46 28.95
N TRP A 211 -26.25 6.87 28.19
CA TRP A 211 -27.56 7.49 27.89
C TRP A 211 -28.50 7.46 29.11
N PHE A 212 -28.56 6.34 29.85
CA PHE A 212 -29.30 6.25 31.12
C PHE A 212 -28.84 7.32 32.13
N TYR A 213 -27.53 7.55 32.22
CA TYR A 213 -26.94 8.55 33.12
C TYR A 213 -27.24 10.01 32.70
N ARG A 214 -27.30 10.30 31.39
CA ARG A 214 -27.26 11.70 30.92
C ARG A 214 -28.56 12.22 30.31
N TYR A 215 -29.36 11.35 29.71
CA TYR A 215 -30.44 11.74 28.83
C TYR A 215 -31.76 11.02 29.11
N GLN A 216 -31.74 9.94 29.89
CA GLN A 216 -32.98 9.37 30.40
C GLN A 216 -33.65 10.34 31.38
N THR A 217 -34.98 10.30 31.43
CA THR A 217 -35.77 11.08 32.36
C THR A 217 -36.61 10.14 33.25
N PRO A 218 -36.37 10.12 34.58
CA PRO A 218 -35.25 10.78 35.28
C PRO A 218 -33.89 10.13 34.95
N PRO A 219 -32.77 10.88 35.02
CA PRO A 219 -31.44 10.30 34.89
C PRO A 219 -31.14 9.29 36.00
N ILE A 220 -30.32 8.28 35.71
CA ILE A 220 -29.85 7.32 36.73
C ILE A 220 -28.49 7.78 37.25
N GLU A 221 -28.35 7.92 38.57
CA GLU A 221 -27.09 8.29 39.22
C GLU A 221 -25.98 7.25 38.95
N LEU A 222 -24.72 7.69 38.94
CA LEU A 222 -23.59 6.84 38.58
C LEU A 222 -23.53 5.59 39.45
N GLU A 223 -23.67 5.74 40.75
CA GLU A 223 -23.59 4.66 41.75
C GLU A 223 -24.69 3.60 41.57
N GLN A 224 -25.77 3.96 40.88
CA GLN A 224 -26.92 3.09 40.62
C GLN A 224 -26.83 2.37 39.27
N LEU A 225 -25.85 2.68 38.42
CA LEU A 225 -25.69 2.01 37.13
C LEU A 225 -25.22 0.56 37.31
N SER A 226 -25.95 -0.38 36.72
CA SER A 226 -25.58 -1.79 36.56
C SER A 226 -26.02 -2.31 35.19
N LEU A 227 -25.64 -3.53 34.84
CA LEU A 227 -26.11 -4.18 33.62
C LEU A 227 -27.61 -4.53 33.70
N SER A 228 -28.16 -4.72 34.91
CA SER A 228 -29.56 -5.09 35.13
C SER A 228 -30.57 -4.00 34.76
N GLN A 229 -30.14 -2.72 34.66
CA GLN A 229 -30.98 -1.62 34.17
C GLN A 229 -31.24 -1.72 32.67
N LEU A 230 -30.30 -2.30 31.90
CA LEU A 230 -30.48 -2.51 30.47
C LEU A 230 -31.46 -3.67 30.22
N LEU A 231 -31.33 -4.73 31.01
CA LEU A 231 -32.16 -5.92 30.92
C LEU A 231 -32.30 -6.56 32.30
N LYS A 232 -33.54 -6.66 32.79
CA LYS A 232 -33.82 -7.24 34.11
C LYS A 232 -33.67 -8.76 34.04
N LEU A 233 -32.88 -9.34 34.95
CA LEU A 233 -32.89 -10.77 35.24
C LEU A 233 -34.15 -11.11 36.05
N VAL A 234 -34.85 -12.15 35.62
CA VAL A 234 -36.00 -12.76 36.30
C VAL A 234 -35.68 -14.25 36.35
N THR A 235 -35.37 -14.74 37.54
CA THR A 235 -34.95 -16.11 37.81
C THR A 235 -36.16 -17.05 37.93
N LEU A 236 -35.93 -18.36 37.89
CA LEU A 236 -36.97 -19.34 38.23
C LEU A 236 -37.51 -19.11 39.65
N ASP A 237 -36.64 -18.76 40.61
CA ASP A 237 -37.01 -18.46 41.99
C ASP A 237 -37.95 -17.24 42.08
N ASP A 238 -37.73 -16.21 41.26
CA ASP A 238 -38.63 -15.03 41.19
C ASP A 238 -40.05 -15.39 40.72
N LEU A 239 -40.19 -16.51 40.00
CA LEU A 239 -41.46 -16.99 39.45
C LEU A 239 -42.09 -18.11 40.29
N GLU A 240 -41.31 -18.71 41.20
CA GLU A 240 -41.75 -19.78 42.07
C GLU A 240 -42.87 -19.29 42.99
N GLY A 241 -43.93 -20.09 43.12
CA GLY A 241 -45.11 -19.72 43.91
C GLY A 241 -46.05 -18.70 43.26
N LEU A 242 -45.69 -18.09 42.12
CA LEU A 242 -46.61 -17.25 41.35
C LEU A 242 -47.52 -18.10 40.46
N THR A 243 -48.82 -17.75 40.43
CA THR A 243 -49.74 -18.31 39.44
C THR A 243 -49.33 -17.92 38.02
N THR A 244 -49.71 -18.71 37.02
CA THR A 244 -49.43 -18.41 35.59
C THR A 244 -49.82 -16.97 35.21
N ARG A 245 -50.96 -16.47 35.71
CA ARG A 245 -51.43 -15.11 35.47
C ARG A 245 -50.55 -14.03 36.12
N GLN A 246 -49.98 -14.31 37.30
CA GLN A 246 -49.03 -13.42 37.96
C GLN A 246 -47.68 -13.40 37.23
N GLN A 247 -47.18 -14.58 36.82
CA GLN A 247 -45.96 -14.68 36.01
C GLN A 247 -46.12 -13.90 34.68
N GLU A 248 -47.25 -14.07 33.99
CA GLU A 248 -47.57 -13.29 32.78
C GLU A 248 -47.58 -11.77 33.04
N LYS A 249 -48.10 -11.34 34.20
CA LYS A 249 -48.11 -9.93 34.59
C LYS A 249 -46.69 -9.39 34.82
N VAL A 250 -45.83 -10.15 35.50
CA VAL A 250 -44.41 -9.82 35.72
C VAL A 250 -43.69 -9.68 34.37
N TRP A 251 -43.83 -10.67 33.49
CA TRP A 251 -43.23 -10.62 32.17
C TRP A 251 -43.76 -9.48 31.30
N LYS A 252 -45.06 -9.19 31.36
CA LYS A 252 -45.68 -8.06 30.66
C LYS A 252 -45.09 -6.73 31.13
N GLN A 253 -44.90 -6.56 32.44
CA GLN A 253 -44.30 -5.37 33.01
C GLN A 253 -42.86 -5.19 32.52
N HIS A 254 -42.01 -6.22 32.60
CA HIS A 254 -40.62 -6.13 32.15
C HIS A 254 -40.47 -5.92 30.64
N LYS A 255 -41.32 -6.56 29.82
CA LYS A 255 -41.39 -6.29 28.38
C LYS A 255 -41.71 -4.82 28.11
N GLN A 256 -42.74 -4.29 28.77
CA GLN A 256 -43.14 -2.90 28.60
C GLN A 256 -42.04 -1.92 29.02
N THR A 257 -41.33 -2.19 30.12
CA THR A 257 -40.17 -1.39 30.53
C THR A 257 -39.08 -1.39 29.46
N LEU A 258 -38.70 -2.58 28.96
CA LEU A 258 -37.68 -2.74 27.91
C LEU A 258 -38.06 -2.01 26.62
N GLU A 259 -39.27 -2.22 26.12
CA GLU A 259 -39.78 -1.55 24.92
C GLU A 259 -39.80 -0.03 25.07
N THR A 260 -40.22 0.47 26.24
CA THR A 260 -40.34 1.90 26.50
C THR A 260 -38.98 2.60 26.41
N TRP A 261 -37.96 2.07 27.09
CA TRP A 261 -36.65 2.72 27.04
C TRP A 261 -35.96 2.49 25.69
N LEU A 262 -36.13 1.33 25.05
CA LEU A 262 -35.59 1.08 23.69
C LEU A 262 -36.15 2.09 22.69
N PHE A 263 -37.47 2.35 22.75
CA PHE A 263 -38.11 3.36 21.91
C PHE A 263 -37.48 4.74 22.15
N ARG A 264 -37.37 5.17 23.41
CA ARG A 264 -36.77 6.47 23.78
C ARG A 264 -35.31 6.57 23.34
N TYR A 265 -34.52 5.50 23.54
CA TYR A 265 -33.12 5.46 23.14
C TYR A 265 -32.96 5.55 21.62
N PHE A 266 -33.74 4.80 20.85
CA PHE A 266 -33.69 4.87 19.38
C PHE A 266 -34.25 6.17 18.82
N SER A 267 -35.23 6.79 19.46
CA SER A 267 -35.66 8.16 19.14
C SER A 267 -34.53 9.15 19.41
N PHE A 268 -33.82 9.05 20.54
CA PHE A 268 -32.63 9.85 20.82
C PHE A 268 -31.53 9.65 19.74
N LEU A 269 -31.25 8.41 19.35
CA LEU A 269 -30.28 8.14 18.27
C LEU A 269 -30.71 8.81 16.96
N ARG A 270 -32.00 8.76 16.62
CA ARG A 270 -32.55 9.29 15.36
C ARG A 270 -32.62 10.82 15.35
N GLU A 271 -33.18 11.40 16.40
CA GLU A 271 -33.58 12.81 16.45
C GLU A 271 -32.45 13.71 16.98
N VAL A 272 -31.68 13.23 17.96
CA VAL A 272 -30.60 14.01 18.56
C VAL A 272 -29.26 13.72 17.89
N LEU A 273 -28.96 12.45 17.61
CA LEU A 273 -27.68 12.05 17.00
C LEU A 273 -27.73 11.90 15.47
N TYR A 274 -28.91 12.07 14.86
CA TYR A 274 -29.12 11.92 13.41
C TYR A 274 -28.64 10.56 12.86
N SER A 275 -28.65 9.51 13.70
CA SER A 275 -28.27 8.15 13.32
C SER A 275 -29.43 7.43 12.63
N LYS A 276 -29.58 7.69 11.32
CA LYS A 276 -30.63 7.10 10.48
C LYS A 276 -30.40 5.62 10.10
N SER A 277 -29.21 5.07 10.32
CA SER A 277 -28.87 3.72 9.84
C SER A 277 -29.55 2.60 10.67
N PRO A 278 -30.26 1.65 10.03
CA PRO A 278 -30.80 0.49 10.73
C PRO A 278 -29.68 -0.44 11.26
N ARG A 279 -28.48 -0.39 10.66
CA ARG A 279 -27.31 -1.15 11.15
C ARG A 279 -26.87 -0.71 12.54
N THR A 280 -27.01 0.58 12.87
CA THR A 280 -26.73 1.07 14.24
C THR A 280 -27.67 0.38 15.23
N ARG A 281 -28.99 0.37 14.96
CA ARG A 281 -29.98 -0.31 15.81
C ARG A 281 -29.67 -1.80 15.96
N ARG A 282 -29.34 -2.48 14.86
CA ARG A 282 -28.97 -3.90 14.86
C ARG A 282 -27.78 -4.20 15.76
N ASN A 283 -26.76 -3.34 15.77
CA ASN A 283 -25.60 -3.52 16.65
C ASN A 283 -25.98 -3.35 18.13
N LYS A 284 -26.76 -2.33 18.47
CA LYS A 284 -27.27 -2.11 19.84
C LYS A 284 -28.10 -3.29 20.35
N LEU A 285 -29.06 -3.74 19.54
CA LEU A 285 -29.87 -4.92 19.86
C LEU A 285 -29.04 -6.19 19.96
N GLY A 286 -28.02 -6.36 19.11
CA GLY A 286 -27.09 -7.49 19.19
C GLY A 286 -26.28 -7.49 20.48
N ALA A 287 -25.80 -6.33 20.94
CA ALA A 287 -25.12 -6.19 22.23
C ALA A 287 -26.07 -6.51 23.40
N LEU A 288 -27.34 -6.10 23.33
CA LEU A 288 -28.35 -6.45 24.33
C LEU A 288 -28.68 -7.95 24.33
N CYS A 289 -28.72 -8.61 23.17
CA CYS A 289 -28.92 -10.06 23.11
C CYS A 289 -27.73 -10.80 23.73
N ALA A 290 -26.51 -10.35 23.46
CA ALA A 290 -25.30 -10.90 24.09
C ALA A 290 -25.32 -10.69 25.61
N LEU A 291 -25.74 -9.51 26.07
CA LEU A 291 -25.92 -9.23 27.49
C LEU A 291 -27.01 -10.11 28.11
N ALA A 292 -28.13 -10.32 27.42
CA ALA A 292 -29.20 -11.17 27.91
C ALA A 292 -28.72 -12.62 28.07
N LYS A 293 -27.96 -13.14 27.10
CA LYS A 293 -27.37 -14.48 27.22
C LYS A 293 -26.40 -14.61 28.40
N PHE A 294 -25.66 -13.55 28.72
CA PHE A 294 -24.82 -13.48 29.90
C PHE A 294 -25.63 -13.49 31.20
N LEU A 295 -26.64 -12.62 31.32
CA LEU A 295 -27.45 -12.49 32.54
C LEU A 295 -28.25 -13.75 32.85
N TYR A 296 -28.72 -14.45 31.82
CA TYR A 296 -29.52 -15.67 31.95
C TYR A 296 -28.69 -16.94 31.83
N THR A 297 -27.35 -16.89 31.90
CA THR A 297 -26.52 -18.08 31.62
C THR A 297 -26.77 -19.24 32.59
N ASP A 298 -27.18 -18.94 33.82
CA ASP A 298 -27.45 -19.93 34.86
C ASP A 298 -28.91 -20.43 34.83
N GLU A 299 -29.77 -19.84 33.99
CA GLU A 299 -31.21 -20.16 33.88
C GLU A 299 -31.52 -21.03 32.65
N VAL A 300 -30.50 -21.52 31.95
CA VAL A 300 -30.63 -22.27 30.70
C VAL A 300 -29.73 -23.50 30.68
N GLU A 301 -30.16 -24.55 29.97
CA GLU A 301 -29.38 -25.78 29.77
C GLU A 301 -29.00 -25.98 28.29
N THR A 302 -29.84 -25.51 27.37
CA THR A 302 -29.67 -25.61 25.93
C THR A 302 -29.76 -24.24 25.25
N GLU A 303 -29.24 -24.13 24.01
CA GLU A 303 -29.35 -22.87 23.27
C GLU A 303 -30.81 -22.49 22.97
N GLY A 304 -31.70 -23.48 22.85
CA GLY A 304 -33.13 -23.28 22.62
C GLY A 304 -33.86 -22.62 23.79
N ASP A 305 -33.36 -22.77 25.02
CA ASP A 305 -33.99 -22.21 26.22
C ASP A 305 -33.95 -20.69 26.21
N TYR A 306 -32.90 -20.10 25.62
CA TYR A 306 -32.84 -18.66 25.40
C TYR A 306 -34.02 -18.13 24.58
N GLU A 307 -34.57 -18.92 23.65
CA GLU A 307 -35.71 -18.52 22.83
C GLU A 307 -37.04 -18.52 23.61
N GLN A 308 -37.09 -19.25 24.72
CA GLN A 308 -38.25 -19.30 25.61
C GLN A 308 -38.29 -18.10 26.57
N ILE A 309 -37.14 -17.48 26.88
CA ILE A 309 -37.07 -16.31 27.75
C ILE A 309 -37.80 -15.13 27.10
N PRO A 310 -38.87 -14.60 27.74
CA PRO A 310 -39.76 -13.63 27.09
C PRO A 310 -39.09 -12.31 26.66
N LEU A 311 -38.03 -11.88 27.36
CA LEU A 311 -37.26 -10.69 27.00
C LEU A 311 -36.32 -10.92 25.81
N ILE A 312 -35.70 -12.10 25.71
CA ILE A 312 -34.85 -12.46 24.57
C ILE A 312 -35.71 -12.62 23.31
N LYS A 313 -36.87 -13.27 23.41
CA LYS A 313 -37.85 -13.36 22.32
C LYS A 313 -38.27 -11.98 21.80
N LEU A 314 -38.51 -11.03 22.71
CA LEU A 314 -38.82 -9.64 22.34
C LEU A 314 -37.65 -8.98 21.58
N LEU A 315 -36.41 -9.12 22.06
CA LEU A 315 -35.23 -8.58 21.37
C LEU A 315 -35.03 -9.22 19.98
N ASN A 316 -35.24 -10.53 19.85
CA ASN A 316 -35.18 -11.25 18.57
C ASN A 316 -36.24 -10.74 17.59
N ASN A 317 -37.47 -10.49 18.05
CA ASN A 317 -38.52 -9.88 17.21
C ASN A 317 -38.12 -8.48 16.72
N HIS A 318 -37.50 -7.65 17.57
CA HIS A 318 -36.94 -6.36 17.14
C HIS A 318 -35.79 -6.51 16.15
N LEU A 319 -34.90 -7.48 16.36
CA LEU A 319 -33.82 -7.78 15.43
C LEU A 319 -34.35 -8.20 14.06
N GLU A 320 -35.38 -9.04 13.99
CA GLU A 320 -36.00 -9.45 12.73
C GLU A 320 -36.62 -8.27 11.98
N LYS A 321 -37.34 -7.37 12.68
CA LYS A 321 -37.84 -6.12 12.08
C LYS A 321 -36.70 -5.29 11.48
N VAL A 322 -35.62 -5.10 12.23
CA VAL A 322 -34.45 -4.34 11.76
C VAL A 322 -33.71 -5.06 10.63
N ARG A 323 -33.68 -6.40 10.59
CA ARG A 323 -33.10 -7.18 9.47
C ARG A 323 -33.84 -6.90 8.16
N LYS A 324 -35.18 -6.84 8.19
CA LYS A 324 -36.01 -6.47 7.03
C LYS A 324 -35.68 -5.05 6.55
N GLU A 325 -35.62 -4.09 7.47
CA GLU A 325 -35.22 -2.71 7.15
C GLU A 325 -33.79 -2.62 6.57
N ILE A 326 -32.84 -3.43 7.06
CA ILE A 326 -31.47 -3.49 6.49
C ILE A 326 -31.49 -4.04 5.07
N ALA A 327 -32.33 -5.05 4.78
CA ALA A 327 -32.47 -5.61 3.44
C ALA A 327 -33.01 -4.55 2.46
N GLU A 328 -34.05 -3.82 2.85
CA GLU A 328 -34.61 -2.71 2.06
C GLU A 328 -33.59 -1.57 1.89
N TRP A 329 -32.93 -1.15 2.97
CA TRP A 329 -31.89 -0.12 2.94
C TRP A 329 -30.76 -0.49 1.97
N THR A 330 -30.35 -1.76 1.95
CA THR A 330 -29.31 -2.28 1.06
C THR A 330 -29.80 -2.36 -0.39
N LYS A 331 -31.02 -2.86 -0.62
CA LYS A 331 -31.67 -2.93 -1.94
C LYS A 331 -31.77 -1.54 -2.58
N ASN A 332 -32.14 -0.54 -1.79
CA ASN A 332 -32.28 0.86 -2.21
C ASN A 332 -30.93 1.60 -2.28
N ARG A 333 -29.80 0.90 -2.08
CA ARG A 333 -28.43 1.44 -2.11
C ARG A 333 -28.21 2.66 -1.20
N GLN A 334 -29.03 2.82 -0.16
CA GLN A 334 -28.98 3.93 0.77
C GLN A 334 -27.67 3.91 1.55
N SER A 335 -27.12 5.10 1.82
CA SER A 335 -25.85 5.26 2.54
C SER A 335 -25.95 6.44 3.48
N VAL A 336 -25.39 6.28 4.68
CA VAL A 336 -25.28 7.38 5.66
C VAL A 336 -24.28 8.44 5.19
N SER A 337 -23.27 8.01 4.44
CA SER A 337 -22.31 8.93 3.85
C SER A 337 -22.70 9.24 2.41
N ASP A 338 -22.65 10.52 2.07
CA ASP A 338 -22.70 11.03 0.70
C ASP A 338 -21.62 10.33 -0.14
N PHE A 339 -22.07 9.56 -1.12
CA PHE A 339 -21.19 8.72 -1.93
C PHE A 339 -20.63 9.48 -3.13
N GLU A 340 -21.32 10.50 -3.62
CA GLU A 340 -20.85 11.39 -4.70
C GLU A 340 -19.59 12.14 -4.28
N LYS A 341 -19.50 12.51 -3.00
CA LYS A 341 -18.29 13.09 -2.39
C LYS A 341 -17.15 12.09 -2.18
N LYS A 342 -17.41 10.79 -2.36
CA LYS A 342 -16.42 9.71 -2.22
C LYS A 342 -16.00 9.11 -3.54
N TRP A 343 -16.85 9.19 -4.56
CA TRP A 343 -16.61 8.57 -5.85
C TRP A 343 -15.74 9.49 -6.74
N PRO A 344 -14.73 8.96 -7.44
CA PRO A 344 -13.96 9.75 -8.41
C PRO A 344 -14.86 10.29 -9.53
N ASP A 345 -14.62 11.53 -9.97
CA ASP A 345 -15.28 12.05 -11.18
C ASP A 345 -14.64 11.40 -12.42
N THR A 346 -15.44 10.67 -13.18
CA THR A 346 -15.03 9.93 -14.38
C THR A 346 -15.56 10.63 -15.64
N GLN A 347 -14.75 10.64 -16.70
CA GLN A 347 -15.22 11.00 -18.04
C GLN A 347 -15.82 9.78 -18.75
N GLU A 348 -16.54 10.01 -19.86
CA GLU A 348 -17.07 8.92 -20.68
C GLU A 348 -15.93 8.00 -21.17
N GLY A 349 -16.12 6.70 -21.03
CA GLY A 349 -15.10 5.69 -21.34
C GLY A 349 -13.99 5.52 -20.28
N GLU A 350 -13.89 6.40 -19.28
CA GLU A 350 -12.90 6.30 -18.21
C GLU A 350 -13.50 5.60 -16.98
N THR A 351 -12.81 4.59 -16.43
CA THR A 351 -13.25 3.93 -15.20
C THR A 351 -12.77 4.66 -13.95
N ALA A 352 -13.51 4.55 -12.85
CA ALA A 352 -13.10 5.12 -11.56
C ALA A 352 -11.73 4.59 -11.08
N LEU A 353 -11.40 3.34 -11.42
CA LEU A 353 -10.09 2.75 -11.12
C LEU A 353 -8.97 3.41 -11.93
N ALA A 354 -9.21 3.72 -13.22
CA ALA A 354 -8.27 4.47 -14.04
C ALA A 354 -8.02 5.87 -13.48
N VAL A 355 -9.08 6.59 -13.07
CA VAL A 355 -8.96 7.90 -12.42
C VAL A 355 -8.10 7.82 -11.16
N VAL A 356 -8.33 6.83 -10.29
CA VAL A 356 -7.51 6.65 -9.07
C VAL A 356 -6.05 6.40 -9.42
N ARG A 357 -5.76 5.55 -10.41
CA ARG A 357 -4.37 5.27 -10.81
C ARG A 357 -3.69 6.51 -11.38
N ALA A 358 -4.36 7.24 -12.27
CA ALA A 358 -3.81 8.40 -12.96
C ALA A 358 -3.73 9.66 -12.08
N LYS A 359 -4.74 9.94 -11.27
CA LYS A 359 -4.87 11.20 -10.50
C LYS A 359 -4.51 11.06 -9.01
N ILE A 360 -4.30 9.84 -8.50
CA ILE A 360 -3.87 9.62 -7.11
C ILE A 360 -2.56 8.84 -7.04
N VAL A 361 -2.54 7.60 -7.54
CA VAL A 361 -1.37 6.71 -7.38
C VAL A 361 -0.13 7.28 -8.06
N GLU A 362 -0.26 7.72 -9.31
CA GLU A 362 0.87 8.26 -10.07
C GLU A 362 1.41 9.57 -9.47
N PRO A 363 0.59 10.58 -9.12
CA PRO A 363 1.06 11.74 -8.37
C PRO A 363 1.81 11.37 -7.08
N LEU A 364 1.30 10.44 -6.28
CA LEU A 364 1.98 9.99 -5.06
C LEU A 364 3.33 9.32 -5.34
N ARG A 365 3.44 8.57 -6.45
CA ARG A 365 4.70 7.97 -6.90
C ARG A 365 5.73 9.06 -7.21
N ILE A 366 5.32 10.11 -7.93
CA ILE A 366 6.18 11.25 -8.26
C ILE A 366 6.55 12.03 -6.99
N GLU A 367 5.64 12.13 -6.02
CA GLU A 367 5.91 12.74 -4.71
C GLU A 367 6.94 11.97 -3.88
N CYS A 368 7.29 10.73 -4.21
CA CYS A 368 8.37 10.01 -3.53
C CYS A 368 9.77 10.56 -3.83
N ARG A 369 9.90 11.45 -4.83
CA ARG A 369 11.18 12.03 -5.25
C ARG A 369 11.91 12.78 -4.11
N PRO A 370 13.26 12.75 -4.11
CA PRO A 370 14.06 13.09 -2.95
C PRO A 370 14.28 14.59 -2.79
N ARG A 371 14.04 15.39 -3.83
CA ARG A 371 14.23 16.83 -3.82
C ARG A 371 12.90 17.57 -3.86
N THR A 372 12.89 18.76 -3.28
CA THR A 372 11.82 19.75 -3.40
C THR A 372 11.71 20.24 -4.85
N SER A 373 10.64 20.97 -5.17
CA SER A 373 10.50 21.63 -6.48
C SER A 373 11.64 22.60 -6.82
N ARG A 374 12.41 23.06 -5.82
CA ARG A 374 13.58 23.93 -5.96
C ARG A 374 14.91 23.18 -6.12
N GLY A 375 14.90 21.84 -6.13
CA GLY A 375 16.12 21.02 -6.26
C GLY A 375 16.87 20.75 -4.95
N LEU A 376 16.39 21.24 -3.81
CA LEU A 376 16.97 20.95 -2.49
C LEU A 376 16.49 19.60 -1.96
N PHE A 377 17.34 18.83 -1.29
CA PHE A 377 16.92 17.57 -0.66
C PHE A 377 15.84 17.79 0.41
N ARG A 378 14.85 16.92 0.40
CA ARG A 378 13.79 16.85 1.42
C ARG A 378 14.32 16.14 2.66
N ARG A 379 13.63 16.34 3.79
CA ARG A 379 13.91 15.60 5.04
C ARG A 379 13.59 14.12 4.84
N GLY A 380 14.41 13.23 5.40
CA GLY A 380 14.27 11.78 5.27
C GLY A 380 12.89 11.27 5.68
N PHE A 381 12.38 11.73 6.83
CA PHE A 381 11.02 11.49 7.30
C PHE A 381 9.94 11.79 6.24
N VAL A 382 10.05 12.93 5.56
CA VAL A 382 9.06 13.36 4.56
C VAL A 382 9.11 12.49 3.31
N ILE A 383 10.30 12.03 2.92
CA ILE A 383 10.46 11.08 1.81
C ILE A 383 9.87 9.71 2.19
N ALA A 384 10.12 9.22 3.41
CA ALA A 384 9.56 7.98 3.92
C ALA A 384 8.02 8.03 3.98
N GLU A 385 7.45 9.15 4.42
CA GLU A 385 6.00 9.38 4.44
C GLU A 385 5.40 9.35 3.02
N SER A 386 6.04 10.00 2.05
CA SER A 386 5.61 9.93 0.64
C SER A 386 5.62 8.49 0.11
N HIS A 387 6.68 7.71 0.39
CA HIS A 387 6.71 6.29 0.00
C HIS A 387 5.60 5.49 0.69
N GLN A 388 5.35 5.71 1.98
CA GLN A 388 4.29 5.01 2.69
C GLN A 388 2.90 5.32 2.11
N HIS A 389 2.62 6.58 1.77
CA HIS A 389 1.35 6.97 1.14
C HIS A 389 1.20 6.35 -0.24
N TYR A 390 2.24 6.37 -1.06
CA TYR A 390 2.24 5.71 -2.36
C TYR A 390 1.96 4.20 -2.22
N LEU A 391 2.65 3.49 -1.32
CA LEU A 391 2.46 2.05 -1.11
C LEU A 391 1.05 1.71 -0.61
N LYS A 392 0.52 2.49 0.36
CA LYS A 392 -0.87 2.34 0.85
C LYS A 392 -1.89 2.36 -0.29
N TRP A 393 -1.75 3.32 -1.20
CA TRP A 393 -2.65 3.45 -2.35
C TRP A 393 -2.44 2.37 -3.40
N SER A 394 -1.19 2.07 -3.72
CA SER A 394 -0.84 1.05 -4.71
C SER A 394 -1.32 -0.35 -4.31
N PHE A 395 -1.24 -0.70 -3.02
CA PHE A 395 -1.79 -1.97 -2.51
C PHE A 395 -3.31 -2.13 -2.69
N LEU A 396 -4.05 -1.04 -2.87
CA LEU A 396 -5.50 -1.06 -3.10
C LEU A 396 -5.91 -0.76 -4.54
N ALA A 397 -5.01 -0.17 -5.34
CA ALA A 397 -5.29 0.25 -6.71
C ALA A 397 -4.65 -0.67 -7.76
N ASP A 398 -3.50 -1.26 -7.47
CA ASP A 398 -2.80 -2.19 -8.36
C ASP A 398 -3.03 -3.66 -7.96
N LEU A 399 -3.66 -3.91 -6.81
CA LEU A 399 -4.16 -5.21 -6.38
C LEU A 399 -5.66 -5.12 -6.06
N PRO A 400 -6.44 -6.20 -6.29
CA PRO A 400 -7.85 -6.25 -5.88
C PRO A 400 -8.03 -5.80 -4.43
N ALA A 401 -8.84 -4.77 -4.22
CA ALA A 401 -8.91 -4.12 -2.90
C ALA A 401 -9.49 -5.06 -1.83
N ARG A 402 -8.65 -5.35 -0.82
CA ARG A 402 -9.04 -6.13 0.36
C ARG A 402 -9.36 -5.21 1.54
N ARG A 403 -9.76 -5.78 2.69
CA ARG A 403 -10.07 -4.94 3.85
C ARG A 403 -8.79 -4.33 4.41
N GLN A 404 -8.87 -3.05 4.79
CA GLN A 404 -7.74 -2.31 5.36
C GLN A 404 -7.04 -2.99 6.54
N GLN A 405 -7.76 -3.83 7.30
CA GLN A 405 -7.18 -4.57 8.43
C GLN A 405 -5.98 -5.40 7.97
N GLU A 406 -6.08 -6.05 6.80
CA GLU A 406 -5.08 -7.00 6.33
C GLU A 406 -3.74 -6.31 6.06
N TYR A 407 -3.77 -5.14 5.42
CA TYR A 407 -2.59 -4.31 5.17
C TYR A 407 -2.10 -3.60 6.43
N ARG A 408 -3.02 -3.12 7.27
CA ARG A 408 -2.71 -2.40 8.50
C ARG A 408 -1.95 -3.30 9.48
N THR A 409 -2.36 -4.55 9.63
CA THR A 409 -1.73 -5.52 10.55
C THR A 409 -0.68 -6.41 9.90
N ALA A 410 -0.31 -6.15 8.64
CA ALA A 410 0.78 -6.88 7.99
C ALA A 410 2.11 -6.63 8.72
N ARG A 411 2.77 -7.70 9.11
CA ARG A 411 4.09 -7.72 9.75
C ARG A 411 5.19 -7.96 8.72
N ILE A 412 6.42 -7.61 9.06
CA ILE A 412 7.62 -7.98 8.32
C ILE A 412 8.67 -8.46 9.29
N ALA A 413 9.41 -9.52 8.92
CA ALA A 413 10.54 -10.00 9.69
C ALA A 413 11.72 -9.02 9.58
N LEU A 414 12.29 -8.65 10.71
CA LEU A 414 13.40 -7.71 10.84
C LEU A 414 14.73 -8.41 11.16
N SER A 415 14.67 -9.66 11.62
CA SER A 415 15.81 -10.56 11.69
C SER A 415 15.50 -11.86 10.97
N CYS A 416 16.55 -12.48 10.43
CA CYS A 416 16.51 -13.75 9.75
C CYS A 416 17.59 -14.65 10.38
N PRO A 417 17.24 -15.47 11.37
CA PRO A 417 18.21 -16.31 12.08
C PRO A 417 18.50 -17.63 11.35
N ILE A 418 17.98 -17.81 10.12
CA ILE A 418 18.20 -19.01 9.32
C ILE A 418 19.39 -18.83 8.38
N THR A 419 20.10 -19.91 8.11
CA THR A 419 21.14 -19.94 7.07
C THR A 419 20.52 -19.62 5.71
N ARG A 420 21.18 -18.76 4.93
CA ARG A 420 20.73 -18.38 3.59
C ARG A 420 20.64 -19.65 2.72
N PRO A 421 19.47 -19.95 2.11
CA PRO A 421 19.34 -21.11 1.24
C PRO A 421 20.20 -20.99 -0.03
N GLU A 422 20.68 -22.12 -0.56
CA GLU A 422 21.54 -22.16 -1.77
C GLU A 422 20.88 -21.52 -3.01
N GLY A 423 19.55 -21.60 -3.13
CA GLY A 423 18.80 -20.99 -4.23
C GLY A 423 18.60 -19.47 -4.14
N VAL A 424 19.10 -18.82 -3.09
CA VAL A 424 19.04 -17.36 -2.94
C VAL A 424 20.36 -16.76 -3.47
N PRO A 425 20.32 -15.79 -4.40
CA PRO A 425 21.54 -15.13 -4.88
C PRO A 425 22.36 -14.57 -3.72
N GLN A 426 23.70 -14.65 -3.83
CA GLN A 426 24.63 -14.20 -2.78
C GLN A 426 24.34 -12.77 -2.31
N ASN A 427 23.94 -11.91 -3.24
CA ASN A 427 23.58 -10.51 -2.97
C ASN A 427 22.07 -10.23 -3.03
N GLY A 428 21.23 -11.27 -3.18
CA GLY A 428 19.79 -11.12 -3.34
C GLY A 428 19.08 -10.87 -2.02
N LEU A 429 18.27 -9.82 -1.92
CA LEU A 429 17.52 -9.53 -0.70
C LEU A 429 16.57 -10.69 -0.31
N TYR A 430 16.70 -11.20 0.91
CA TYR A 430 15.93 -12.34 1.40
C TYR A 430 15.24 -12.03 2.73
N HIS A 431 13.90 -12.09 2.73
CA HIS A 431 13.06 -11.94 3.92
C HIS A 431 12.12 -13.14 3.99
N PRO A 432 12.55 -14.26 4.60
CA PRO A 432 11.69 -15.44 4.69
C PRO A 432 10.43 -15.16 5.50
N LEU A 433 9.38 -15.91 5.18
CA LEU A 433 8.24 -16.02 6.08
C LEU A 433 8.71 -16.72 7.37
N PRO A 434 8.49 -16.15 8.56
CA PRO A 434 8.87 -16.81 9.81
C PRO A 434 8.19 -18.18 9.95
N PRO A 435 8.85 -19.16 10.57
CA PRO A 435 8.31 -20.50 10.72
C PRO A 435 7.08 -20.49 11.65
N CYS A 436 6.20 -21.48 11.50
CA CYS A 436 4.88 -21.50 12.16
C CYS A 436 4.96 -21.45 13.69
N GLU A 437 6.06 -21.91 14.27
CA GLU A 437 6.31 -22.04 15.71
C GLU A 437 6.48 -20.68 16.39
N VAL A 438 7.01 -19.68 15.67
CA VAL A 438 7.29 -18.33 16.21
C VAL A 438 6.23 -17.31 15.82
N ARG A 439 5.25 -17.71 15.00
CA ARG A 439 4.15 -16.84 14.58
C ARG A 439 3.03 -16.83 15.61
N GLU A 440 2.28 -15.73 15.64
CA GLU A 440 1.15 -15.62 16.55
C GLU A 440 0.08 -16.63 16.17
N LYS A 441 -0.38 -17.41 17.16
CA LYS A 441 -1.42 -18.43 16.98
C LYS A 441 -2.73 -18.00 17.62
N ARG A 442 -3.82 -18.48 17.04
CA ARG A 442 -5.14 -18.49 17.68
C ARG A 442 -5.16 -19.57 18.76
N ARG A 443 -6.23 -19.59 19.53
CA ARG A 443 -6.45 -20.62 20.56
C ARG A 443 -6.54 -22.04 19.99
N ASP A 444 -7.06 -22.18 18.77
CA ASP A 444 -7.08 -23.46 18.03
C ASP A 444 -5.71 -23.89 17.47
N GLY A 445 -4.63 -23.19 17.83
CA GLY A 445 -3.27 -23.45 17.35
C GLY A 445 -2.98 -22.95 15.93
N THR A 446 -3.98 -22.47 15.19
CA THR A 446 -3.78 -22.00 13.82
C THR A 446 -3.15 -20.60 13.77
N ILE A 447 -2.38 -20.33 12.72
CA ILE A 447 -1.69 -19.03 12.56
C ILE A 447 -2.71 -17.89 12.46
N LYS A 448 -2.43 -16.81 13.18
CA LYS A 448 -3.28 -15.63 13.30
C LYS A 448 -2.77 -14.44 12.52
N ASP A 449 -1.48 -14.24 12.32
CA ASP A 449 -0.94 -12.97 11.83
C ASP A 449 -0.75 -12.88 10.31
N ASN A 450 -0.70 -11.66 9.77
CA ASN A 450 -0.41 -11.40 8.36
C ASN A 450 1.07 -11.01 8.20
N TYR A 451 1.71 -11.43 7.12
CA TYR A 451 3.12 -11.14 6.87
C TYR A 451 3.40 -10.70 5.43
N LEU A 452 4.30 -9.74 5.27
CA LEU A 452 4.96 -9.41 4.01
C LEU A 452 6.36 -10.04 4.05
N TYR A 453 6.70 -10.81 3.02
CA TYR A 453 7.97 -11.53 2.94
C TYR A 453 8.52 -11.54 1.49
N LYS A 454 9.83 -11.73 1.32
CA LYS A 454 10.52 -11.82 0.02
C LYS A 454 11.15 -13.19 -0.13
N THR A 455 10.80 -13.89 -1.21
CA THR A 455 11.28 -15.26 -1.50
C THR A 455 11.68 -15.41 -2.97
N TYR A 456 12.57 -16.36 -3.25
CA TYR A 456 12.97 -16.77 -4.61
C TYR A 456 12.21 -18.02 -5.06
N VAL A 457 11.49 -18.69 -4.15
CA VAL A 457 10.63 -19.83 -4.46
C VAL A 457 9.28 -19.60 -3.80
N HIS A 458 8.21 -19.61 -4.60
CA HIS A 458 6.84 -19.51 -4.10
C HIS A 458 5.96 -20.52 -4.83
N LYS A 459 5.23 -21.37 -4.09
CA LYS A 459 4.37 -22.43 -4.65
C LYS A 459 5.08 -23.29 -5.72
N LYS A 460 6.30 -23.75 -5.41
CA LYS A 460 7.18 -24.54 -6.29
C LYS A 460 7.62 -23.83 -7.58
N LYS A 461 7.32 -22.54 -7.76
CA LYS A 461 7.82 -21.71 -8.87
C LYS A 461 9.05 -20.93 -8.41
N HIS A 462 10.11 -20.98 -9.21
CA HIS A 462 11.34 -20.22 -9.00
C HIS A 462 11.22 -18.81 -9.62
N TYR A 463 11.75 -17.82 -8.92
CA TYR A 463 11.74 -16.40 -9.29
C TYR A 463 13.17 -15.86 -9.17
N PRO A 464 13.94 -15.77 -10.27
CA PRO A 464 15.36 -15.38 -10.23
C PRO A 464 15.62 -14.01 -9.59
N GLU A 465 14.69 -13.06 -9.75
CA GLU A 465 14.78 -11.71 -9.18
C GLU A 465 14.17 -11.61 -7.77
N GLY A 466 13.57 -12.69 -7.28
CA GLY A 466 12.78 -12.73 -6.06
C GLY A 466 11.41 -12.06 -6.22
N VAL A 467 10.47 -12.42 -5.34
CA VAL A 467 9.14 -11.84 -5.29
C VAL A 467 8.74 -11.47 -3.87
N TRP A 468 8.03 -10.35 -3.75
CA TRP A 468 7.34 -9.96 -2.54
C TRP A 468 5.96 -10.63 -2.48
N VAL A 469 5.64 -11.22 -1.32
CA VAL A 469 4.40 -11.96 -1.10
C VAL A 469 3.75 -11.48 0.18
N LEU A 470 2.45 -11.21 0.10
CA LEU A 470 1.59 -10.91 1.25
C LEU A 470 0.86 -12.19 1.67
N ASP A 471 1.25 -12.72 2.83
CA ASP A 471 0.60 -13.84 3.52
C ASP A 471 -0.52 -13.32 4.42
N VAL A 472 -1.76 -13.72 4.12
CA VAL A 472 -2.97 -13.30 4.82
C VAL A 472 -3.57 -14.52 5.55
N GLN A 473 -3.36 -14.55 6.86
CA GLN A 473 -3.92 -15.55 7.77
C GLN A 473 -5.03 -14.96 8.65
N GLN A 474 -4.94 -13.67 8.99
CA GLN A 474 -5.91 -12.99 9.85
C GLN A 474 -7.08 -12.42 9.06
N TYR A 475 -8.16 -13.19 8.89
CA TYR A 475 -9.39 -12.57 8.42
C TYR A 475 -10.71 -13.30 8.69
N LYS A 476 -11.81 -12.52 8.80
CA LYS A 476 -13.18 -13.02 9.04
C LYS A 476 -13.66 -13.98 7.95
N THR A 477 -13.17 -13.85 6.72
CA THR A 477 -13.54 -14.76 5.63
C THR A 477 -12.56 -15.92 5.45
N ARG A 478 -11.56 -16.08 6.33
CA ARG A 478 -10.70 -17.28 6.36
C ARG A 478 -11.53 -18.56 6.47
N LYS A 479 -12.60 -18.55 7.29
CA LYS A 479 -13.54 -19.67 7.41
C LYS A 479 -14.13 -20.10 6.05
N THR A 480 -14.25 -19.17 5.10
CA THR A 480 -14.88 -19.39 3.79
C THR A 480 -13.86 -19.56 2.66
N HIS A 481 -12.73 -18.86 2.71
CA HIS A 481 -11.77 -18.77 1.59
C HIS A 481 -10.35 -19.24 1.92
N GLY A 482 -10.12 -19.71 3.15
CA GLY A 482 -8.83 -20.18 3.62
C GLY A 482 -7.79 -19.07 3.82
N ALA A 483 -6.56 -19.50 4.09
CA ALA A 483 -5.39 -18.63 4.07
C ALA A 483 -5.03 -18.29 2.63
N GLN A 484 -4.47 -17.10 2.41
CA GLN A 484 -4.07 -16.67 1.07
C GLN A 484 -2.66 -16.11 1.07
N SER A 485 -1.88 -16.49 0.07
CA SER A 485 -0.56 -15.90 -0.20
C SER A 485 -0.59 -15.25 -1.57
N ILE A 486 -0.40 -13.92 -1.58
CA ILE A 486 -0.62 -13.06 -2.74
C ILE A 486 0.74 -12.51 -3.19
N VAL A 487 1.16 -12.88 -4.41
CA VAL A 487 2.36 -12.31 -5.03
C VAL A 487 2.06 -10.87 -5.43
N ILE A 488 2.91 -9.93 -5.00
CA ILE A 488 2.79 -8.53 -5.34
C ILE A 488 3.46 -8.30 -6.71
N PRO A 489 2.75 -7.77 -7.72
CA PRO A 489 3.31 -7.58 -9.05
C PRO A 489 4.39 -6.50 -9.06
N ASN A 490 5.56 -6.82 -9.64
CA ASN A 490 6.64 -5.85 -9.82
C ASN A 490 6.44 -5.03 -11.09
N ARG A 491 5.49 -4.09 -11.06
CA ARG A 491 5.18 -3.25 -12.21
C ARG A 491 6.35 -2.33 -12.57
N GLN A 492 6.71 -2.26 -13.85
CA GLN A 492 7.65 -1.27 -14.38
C GLN A 492 6.95 0.05 -14.74
N PHE A 493 7.64 1.16 -14.53
CA PHE A 493 7.18 2.52 -14.83
C PHE A 493 7.97 3.12 -16.00
N ALA A 494 7.41 4.18 -16.59
CA ALA A 494 8.01 4.85 -17.75
C ALA A 494 9.39 5.48 -17.46
N ASP A 495 9.71 5.74 -16.19
CA ASP A 495 11.03 6.25 -15.77
C ASP A 495 12.06 5.14 -15.47
N GLY A 496 11.74 3.88 -15.79
CA GLY A 496 12.59 2.73 -15.59
C GLY A 496 12.59 2.18 -14.16
N SER A 497 11.94 2.86 -13.21
CA SER A 497 11.73 2.30 -11.87
C SER A 497 10.66 1.22 -11.86
N CYS A 498 10.63 0.41 -10.81
CA CYS A 498 9.62 -0.62 -10.60
C CYS A 498 8.97 -0.53 -9.22
N PHE A 499 7.83 -1.22 -9.02
CA PHE A 499 7.10 -1.19 -7.75
C PHE A 499 7.97 -1.64 -6.58
N TYR A 500 8.81 -2.64 -6.79
CA TYR A 500 9.72 -3.15 -5.74
C TYR A 500 10.74 -2.09 -5.32
N ASP A 501 11.19 -1.21 -6.21
CA ASP A 501 12.08 -0.10 -5.82
C ASP A 501 11.44 0.77 -4.73
N TYR A 502 10.15 1.09 -4.83
CA TYR A 502 9.47 1.92 -3.84
C TYR A 502 9.22 1.17 -2.53
N LEU A 503 8.90 -0.12 -2.62
CA LEU A 503 8.73 -0.96 -1.43
C LEU A 503 10.06 -1.10 -0.67
N GLU A 504 11.15 -1.34 -1.39
CA GLU A 504 12.47 -1.54 -0.80
C GLU A 504 13.07 -0.21 -0.31
N ARG A 505 12.89 0.90 -1.05
CA ARG A 505 13.25 2.25 -0.55
C ARG A 505 12.48 2.61 0.71
N TYR A 506 11.22 2.20 0.81
CA TYR A 506 10.43 2.39 2.03
C TYR A 506 10.96 1.52 3.17
N LEU A 507 11.28 0.24 2.94
CA LEU A 507 11.68 -0.67 4.01
C LEU A 507 13.10 -0.39 4.52
N TYR A 508 14.04 -0.15 3.61
CA TYR A 508 15.48 -0.09 3.91
C TYR A 508 16.06 1.32 3.81
N GLY A 509 15.30 2.27 3.25
CA GLY A 509 15.78 3.60 2.94
C GLY A 509 16.30 3.72 1.52
N TRP A 510 16.72 4.93 1.16
CA TRP A 510 17.14 5.26 -0.20
C TRP A 510 18.49 5.95 -0.19
N PHE A 511 19.47 5.33 -0.86
CA PHE A 511 20.76 5.92 -1.14
C PHE A 511 20.79 6.51 -2.55
N LEU A 512 21.34 7.71 -2.69
CA LEU A 512 21.60 8.34 -3.98
C LEU A 512 23.10 8.50 -4.18
N PRO A 513 23.69 7.96 -5.26
CA PRO A 513 25.07 8.23 -5.62
C PRO A 513 25.21 9.71 -6.01
N VAL A 514 26.05 10.46 -5.27
CA VAL A 514 26.28 11.90 -5.46
C VAL A 514 27.67 12.31 -4.96
N GLY A 515 28.40 13.10 -5.75
CA GLY A 515 29.75 13.58 -5.44
C GLY A 515 29.82 14.81 -4.52
N TYR A 516 29.16 14.81 -3.37
CA TYR A 516 29.22 15.94 -2.42
C TYR A 516 30.30 15.76 -1.34
N ARG A 517 30.71 16.87 -0.69
CA ARG A 517 31.70 16.91 0.41
C ARG A 517 31.39 15.96 1.59
N ASN A 518 30.10 15.67 1.83
CA ASN A 518 29.63 14.79 2.92
C ASN A 518 29.11 13.44 2.41
N SER A 519 29.59 13.00 1.25
CA SER A 519 29.22 11.70 0.70
C SER A 519 29.79 10.55 1.55
N ARG A 520 28.98 9.51 1.76
CA ARG A 520 29.38 8.24 2.37
C ARG A 520 29.63 7.24 1.27
N ILE A 521 30.54 6.30 1.51
CA ILE A 521 30.70 5.13 0.65
C ILE A 521 29.54 4.19 0.98
N TYR A 522 28.87 3.66 -0.04
CA TYR A 522 27.87 2.64 0.13
C TYR A 522 28.54 1.28 0.29
N ASP A 523 28.24 0.61 1.40
CA ASP A 523 28.82 -0.66 1.83
C ASP A 523 27.73 -1.65 2.28
N TRP A 524 26.50 -1.48 1.76
CA TRP A 524 25.33 -2.23 2.20
C TRP A 524 24.91 -3.30 1.17
N TRP A 525 23.62 -3.49 0.92
CA TRP A 525 23.11 -4.69 0.25
C TRP A 525 22.95 -4.61 -1.27
N GLN A 526 22.94 -3.42 -1.88
CA GLN A 526 22.80 -3.24 -3.34
C GLN A 526 24.16 -3.33 -4.05
N PRO A 527 24.45 -4.42 -4.79
CA PRO A 527 25.76 -4.65 -5.41
C PRO A 527 26.20 -3.54 -6.34
N GLU A 528 25.28 -3.01 -7.12
CA GLU A 528 25.51 -1.94 -8.09
C GLU A 528 25.90 -0.60 -7.43
N LEU A 529 25.69 -0.46 -6.13
CA LEU A 529 26.08 0.72 -5.36
C LEU A 529 27.32 0.49 -4.49
N ILE A 530 27.82 -0.75 -4.33
CA ILE A 530 28.98 -1.02 -3.46
C ILE A 530 30.18 -0.19 -3.92
N GLY A 531 30.78 0.57 -2.99
CA GLY A 531 31.90 1.46 -3.26
C GLY A 531 31.51 2.85 -3.79
N CYS A 532 30.27 3.02 -4.27
CA CYS A 532 29.77 4.30 -4.77
C CYS A 532 29.67 5.32 -3.64
N ARG A 533 30.08 6.56 -3.93
CA ARG A 533 29.90 7.70 -3.02
C ARG A 533 28.54 8.35 -3.20
N GLY A 534 27.87 8.61 -2.09
CA GLY A 534 26.54 9.21 -2.13
C GLY A 534 25.98 9.56 -0.78
N ARG A 535 24.66 9.62 -0.68
CA ARG A 535 23.96 10.01 0.54
C ARG A 535 22.68 9.20 0.71
N TRP A 536 22.46 8.74 1.94
CA TRP A 536 21.15 8.33 2.43
C TRP A 536 20.22 9.53 2.48
N VAL A 537 19.22 9.57 1.58
CA VAL A 537 18.20 10.63 1.58
C VAL A 537 17.05 10.32 2.50
N THR A 538 16.84 9.04 2.83
CA THR A 538 15.92 8.58 3.87
C THR A 538 16.38 7.23 4.40
N SER A 539 16.09 6.98 5.66
CA SER A 539 16.24 5.67 6.32
C SER A 539 14.97 4.81 6.17
N GLY A 540 14.02 5.26 5.34
CA GLY A 540 12.77 4.56 5.06
C GLY A 540 11.89 4.46 6.31
N ARG A 541 11.40 3.25 6.60
CA ARG A 541 10.52 2.92 7.72
C ARG A 541 11.15 3.28 9.07
N ALA A 542 12.48 3.21 9.18
CA ALA A 542 13.20 3.56 10.39
C ALA A 542 13.07 5.04 10.76
N GLU A 543 12.74 5.94 9.81
CA GLU A 543 12.46 7.36 10.10
C GLU A 543 11.30 7.57 11.07
N PHE A 544 10.43 6.58 11.25
CA PHE A 544 9.26 6.65 12.12
C PHE A 544 9.50 6.11 13.53
N ASN A 545 10.73 5.69 13.85
CA ASN A 545 11.09 5.03 15.12
C ASN A 545 10.06 3.95 15.52
N PRO A 546 9.87 2.93 14.67
CA PRO A 546 8.79 1.97 14.85
C PRO A 546 8.94 1.18 16.17
N GLY A 547 7.83 0.97 16.86
CA GLY A 547 7.75 0.11 18.04
C GLY A 547 7.81 -1.36 17.66
N ASP A 548 8.99 -1.81 17.25
CA ASP A 548 9.24 -3.17 16.76
C ASP A 548 9.30 -4.18 17.90
N ALA A 549 8.77 -5.38 17.65
CA ALA A 549 8.68 -6.44 18.62
C ALA A 549 9.83 -7.45 18.42
N CYS A 550 10.39 -7.92 19.53
CA CYS A 550 11.33 -9.03 19.56
C CYS A 550 10.63 -10.22 20.22
N CYS A 551 10.48 -11.34 19.49
CA CYS A 551 10.05 -12.58 20.12
C CYS A 551 11.28 -13.21 20.79
N LEU A 552 11.35 -13.14 22.12
CA LEU A 552 12.34 -13.92 22.86
C LEU A 552 11.98 -15.42 22.74
N PRO A 553 12.96 -16.30 22.48
CA PRO A 553 12.71 -17.72 22.32
C PRO A 553 12.14 -18.33 23.60
N THR A 554 11.18 -19.26 23.46
CA THR A 554 10.62 -20.05 24.57
C THR A 554 11.52 -21.22 25.03
N GLY A 555 12.82 -21.15 24.74
CA GLY A 555 13.82 -22.14 25.14
C GLY A 555 15.25 -21.68 24.87
N ASN A 556 16.21 -22.21 25.62
CA ASN A 556 17.60 -21.71 25.68
C ASN A 556 18.38 -21.72 24.34
N ASN A 557 17.88 -22.35 23.28
CA ASN A 557 18.57 -22.50 21.99
C ASN A 557 17.75 -22.09 20.75
N ALA A 558 16.56 -21.50 20.89
CA ALA A 558 15.77 -21.11 19.72
C ALA A 558 16.22 -19.77 19.13
N ALA A 559 16.22 -19.71 17.80
CA ALA A 559 16.64 -18.56 17.01
C ALA A 559 15.72 -17.34 17.24
N VAL A 560 16.29 -16.17 17.51
CA VAL A 560 15.54 -14.94 17.80
C VAL A 560 14.94 -14.34 16.53
N TRP A 561 13.61 -14.34 16.44
CA TRP A 561 12.86 -13.65 15.39
C TRP A 561 12.33 -12.31 15.90
N SER A 562 12.73 -11.23 15.23
CA SER A 562 12.18 -9.90 15.43
C SER A 562 11.26 -9.54 14.26
N TRP A 563 10.20 -8.80 14.55
CA TRP A 563 9.23 -8.37 13.55
C TRP A 563 8.70 -6.97 13.86
N GLY A 564 8.22 -6.30 12.82
CA GLY A 564 7.58 -4.99 12.93
C GLY A 564 6.37 -4.89 12.01
N TYR A 565 5.50 -3.89 12.23
CA TYR A 565 4.42 -3.61 11.28
C TYR A 565 4.97 -2.95 10.02
N VAL A 566 4.51 -3.40 8.84
CA VAL A 566 4.91 -2.83 7.55
C VAL A 566 4.52 -1.35 7.48
N LEU A 567 3.26 -1.04 7.80
CA LEU A 567 2.69 0.31 7.74
C LEU A 567 2.42 0.84 9.15
N VAL A 568 3.34 1.64 9.68
CA VAL A 568 3.21 2.31 10.99
C VAL A 568 2.60 3.69 10.87
N ALA A 569 2.00 4.19 11.95
CA ALA A 569 1.59 5.59 12.06
C ALA A 569 2.85 6.48 12.15
N PRO A 570 3.13 7.36 11.18
CA PRO A 570 4.42 8.06 11.07
C PRO A 570 4.87 8.80 12.33
N LYS A 571 3.94 9.40 13.08
CA LYS A 571 4.24 10.16 14.30
C LYS A 571 4.36 9.31 15.57
N LEU A 572 3.78 8.12 15.57
CA LEU A 572 3.69 7.27 16.77
C LEU A 572 4.63 6.07 16.70
N GLY A 573 5.11 5.70 15.52
CA GLY A 573 5.90 4.47 15.31
C GLY A 573 5.10 3.17 15.54
N THR A 574 3.82 3.26 15.89
CA THR A 574 2.97 2.11 16.23
C THR A 574 1.95 1.81 15.15
N LEU A 575 1.19 0.73 15.32
CA LEU A 575 0.08 0.37 14.45
C LEU A 575 -0.96 1.50 14.41
N ALA A 576 -1.22 2.07 13.23
CA ALA A 576 -2.31 3.03 13.05
C ALA A 576 -3.65 2.38 13.44
N ASP A 577 -4.55 3.10 14.10
CA ASP A 577 -5.89 2.61 14.39
C ASP A 577 -6.76 2.56 13.12
N ARG A 578 -7.98 2.02 13.24
CA ARG A 578 -8.89 1.87 12.09
C ARG A 578 -9.21 3.21 11.43
N SER A 579 -9.40 4.25 12.24
CA SER A 579 -9.81 5.58 11.78
C SER A 579 -8.65 6.35 11.19
N GLY A 580 -7.47 6.33 11.82
CA GLY A 580 -6.26 6.96 11.32
C GLY A 580 -5.77 6.36 10.02
N PHE A 581 -5.82 5.02 9.87
CA PHE A 581 -5.48 4.37 8.61
C PHE A 581 -6.42 4.81 7.48
N ALA A 582 -7.74 4.72 7.68
CA ALA A 582 -8.72 5.18 6.70
C ALA A 582 -8.64 6.68 6.40
N GLY A 583 -8.38 7.50 7.43
CA GLY A 583 -8.23 8.95 7.33
C GLY A 583 -7.06 9.33 6.43
N SER A 584 -5.97 8.56 6.42
CA SER A 584 -4.85 8.84 5.52
C SER A 584 -5.22 8.73 4.03
N PHE A 585 -6.13 7.82 3.66
CA PHE A 585 -6.66 7.76 2.28
C PHE A 585 -7.57 8.95 2.00
N ASP A 586 -8.49 9.23 2.92
CA ASP A 586 -9.47 10.31 2.82
C ASP A 586 -8.78 11.68 2.61
N THR A 587 -7.82 12.03 3.45
CA THR A 587 -7.02 13.26 3.32
C THR A 587 -6.23 13.29 2.02
N THR A 588 -5.65 12.16 1.60
CA THR A 588 -4.83 12.10 0.38
C THR A 588 -5.66 12.28 -0.88
N SER A 589 -6.79 11.58 -1.01
CA SER A 589 -7.66 11.71 -2.17
C SER A 589 -8.34 13.08 -2.20
N HIS A 590 -8.69 13.64 -1.03
CA HIS A 590 -9.33 14.96 -0.99
C HIS A 590 -8.37 16.04 -1.45
N ARG A 591 -7.11 15.99 -0.99
CA ARG A 591 -6.05 16.90 -1.47
C ARG A 591 -5.87 16.83 -3.00
N LEU A 592 -5.91 15.63 -3.58
CA LEU A 592 -5.56 15.43 -5.00
C LEU A 592 -6.73 15.63 -5.96
N ILE A 593 -7.95 15.20 -5.59
CA ILE A 593 -9.12 15.20 -6.48
C ILE A 593 -10.41 15.73 -5.83
N GLY A 594 -10.35 16.26 -4.59
CA GLY A 594 -11.52 16.81 -3.89
C GLY A 594 -12.51 15.75 -3.38
N LYS A 595 -12.21 14.45 -3.58
CA LYS A 595 -13.05 13.33 -3.16
C LYS A 595 -12.48 12.62 -1.93
N ARG A 596 -13.35 12.08 -1.09
CA ARG A 596 -13.03 11.47 0.20
C ARG A 596 -13.06 9.95 0.14
N ILE A 597 -12.14 9.37 -0.61
CA ILE A 597 -12.03 7.93 -0.86
C ILE A 597 -11.47 7.25 0.39
N THR A 598 -12.04 6.11 0.74
CA THR A 598 -11.56 5.26 1.83
C THR A 598 -11.13 3.89 1.29
N PRO A 599 -10.39 3.07 2.05
CA PRO A 599 -10.08 1.70 1.64
C PRO A 599 -11.32 0.87 1.31
N HIS A 600 -12.45 1.14 1.98
CA HIS A 600 -13.72 0.47 1.68
C HIS A 600 -14.31 0.97 0.35
N THR A 601 -14.15 2.25 0.01
CA THR A 601 -14.54 2.82 -1.30
C THR A 601 -13.81 2.11 -2.44
N MET A 602 -12.51 1.81 -2.29
CA MET A 602 -11.73 1.06 -3.30
C MET A 602 -12.34 -0.30 -3.65
N ARG A 603 -13.04 -0.95 -2.72
CA ARG A 603 -13.74 -2.22 -2.98
C ARG A 603 -14.94 -2.05 -3.89
N TYR A 604 -15.66 -0.92 -3.79
CA TYR A 604 -16.71 -0.57 -4.75
C TYR A 604 -16.10 -0.26 -6.12
N ILE A 605 -14.99 0.48 -6.15
CA ILE A 605 -14.30 0.83 -7.40
C ILE A 605 -13.88 -0.43 -8.17
N TRP A 606 -13.26 -1.41 -7.51
CA TRP A 606 -12.89 -2.69 -8.14
C TRP A 606 -14.09 -3.49 -8.62
N ALA A 607 -15.15 -3.59 -7.80
CA ALA A 607 -16.36 -4.30 -8.20
C ALA A 607 -17.01 -3.65 -9.43
N THR A 608 -17.19 -2.33 -9.42
CA THR A 608 -17.76 -1.58 -10.56
C THR A 608 -16.88 -1.69 -11.79
N TRP A 609 -15.55 -1.57 -11.66
CA TRP A 609 -14.61 -1.73 -12.77
C TRP A 609 -14.79 -3.08 -13.47
N ALA A 610 -14.92 -4.17 -12.72
CA ALA A 610 -15.09 -5.52 -13.28
C ALA A 610 -16.34 -5.65 -14.15
N TYR A 611 -17.44 -4.99 -13.77
CA TYR A 611 -18.67 -4.95 -14.58
C TYR A 611 -18.54 -4.01 -15.78
N GLN A 612 -17.91 -2.84 -15.60
CA GLN A 612 -17.70 -1.88 -16.69
C GLN A 612 -16.85 -2.45 -17.83
N VAL A 613 -15.86 -3.29 -17.52
CA VAL A 613 -14.98 -3.95 -18.51
C VAL A 613 -15.47 -5.33 -18.93
N GLN A 614 -16.65 -5.75 -18.47
CA GLN A 614 -17.30 -7.01 -18.86
C GLN A 614 -16.39 -8.25 -18.67
N LEU A 615 -15.80 -8.41 -17.48
CA LEU A 615 -15.02 -9.63 -17.18
C LEU A 615 -15.89 -10.88 -17.38
N ASN A 616 -15.27 -11.98 -17.83
CA ASN A 616 -15.98 -13.25 -17.93
C ASN A 616 -16.19 -13.88 -16.54
N ASP A 617 -17.04 -14.91 -16.46
CA ASP A 617 -17.41 -15.54 -15.19
C ASP A 617 -16.21 -16.07 -14.39
N ALA A 618 -15.22 -16.67 -15.06
CA ALA A 618 -14.00 -17.17 -14.41
C ALA A 618 -13.17 -16.01 -13.83
N GLN A 619 -13.04 -14.91 -14.55
CA GLN A 619 -12.36 -13.69 -14.10
C GLN A 619 -13.12 -13.05 -12.93
N PHE A 620 -14.46 -13.00 -12.96
CA PHE A 620 -15.28 -12.51 -11.86
C PHE A 620 -15.13 -13.34 -10.59
N GLN A 621 -15.18 -14.67 -10.72
CA GLN A 621 -14.96 -15.59 -9.59
C GLN A 621 -13.55 -15.41 -9.01
N SER A 622 -12.54 -15.29 -9.87
CA SER A 622 -11.16 -15.03 -9.47
C SER A 622 -11.02 -13.69 -8.74
N LEU A 623 -11.64 -12.62 -9.24
CA LEU A 623 -11.65 -11.31 -8.59
C LEU A 623 -12.36 -11.37 -7.24
N ALA A 624 -13.53 -12.00 -7.15
CA ALA A 624 -14.26 -12.17 -5.90
C ALA A 624 -13.39 -12.90 -4.86
N TYR A 625 -12.75 -14.00 -5.26
CA TYR A 625 -11.82 -14.74 -4.41
C TYR A 625 -10.62 -13.89 -3.98
N ALA A 626 -10.03 -13.12 -4.91
CA ALA A 626 -8.91 -12.21 -4.64
C ALA A 626 -9.29 -11.01 -3.76
N MET A 627 -10.57 -10.64 -3.68
CA MET A 627 -11.10 -9.62 -2.75
C MET A 627 -11.61 -10.22 -1.43
N GLY A 628 -11.56 -11.56 -1.30
CA GLY A 628 -12.03 -12.31 -0.14
C GLY A 628 -13.55 -12.34 0.01
N HIS A 629 -14.27 -12.46 -1.11
CA HIS A 629 -15.74 -12.42 -1.22
C HIS A 629 -16.30 -13.54 -2.09
N LYS A 630 -17.62 -13.73 -2.03
CA LYS A 630 -18.40 -14.45 -3.05
C LYS A 630 -18.86 -13.49 -4.17
N VAL A 631 -19.16 -14.03 -5.36
CA VAL A 631 -19.62 -13.22 -6.51
C VAL A 631 -20.93 -12.49 -6.19
N GLU A 632 -21.87 -13.14 -5.49
CA GLU A 632 -23.14 -12.53 -5.07
C GLU A 632 -22.90 -11.32 -4.17
N THR A 633 -21.87 -11.40 -3.33
CA THR A 633 -21.48 -10.30 -2.43
C THR A 633 -20.95 -9.10 -3.22
N LEU A 634 -20.15 -9.32 -4.27
CA LEU A 634 -19.70 -8.24 -5.15
C LEU A 634 -20.89 -7.54 -5.82
N ARG A 635 -21.80 -8.31 -6.41
CA ARG A 635 -22.98 -7.81 -7.11
C ARG A 635 -23.94 -7.05 -6.20
N GLN A 636 -24.30 -7.63 -5.06
CA GLN A 636 -25.31 -7.06 -4.17
C GLN A 636 -24.80 -5.88 -3.34
N MET A 637 -23.53 -5.91 -2.92
CA MET A 637 -23.02 -4.93 -1.95
C MET A 637 -22.08 -3.88 -2.54
N TYR A 638 -21.32 -4.20 -3.58
CA TYR A 638 -20.19 -3.36 -4.03
C TYR A 638 -20.36 -2.78 -5.44
N GLU A 639 -21.08 -3.47 -6.32
CA GLU A 639 -21.37 -2.97 -7.67
C GLU A 639 -22.15 -1.64 -7.63
N ARG A 640 -21.64 -0.63 -8.34
CA ARG A 640 -22.25 0.70 -8.43
C ARG A 640 -22.54 1.17 -9.87
N CYS A 641 -22.51 0.27 -10.86
CA CYS A 641 -22.87 0.64 -12.24
C CYS A 641 -24.25 1.33 -12.30
N THR A 642 -24.35 2.34 -13.15
CA THR A 642 -25.62 3.04 -13.44
C THR A 642 -26.59 2.11 -14.19
N PRO A 643 -27.90 2.41 -14.20
CA PRO A 643 -28.86 1.66 -15.00
C PRO A 643 -28.47 1.61 -16.50
N GLU A 644 -27.89 2.67 -17.04
CA GLU A 644 -27.40 2.76 -18.42
C GLU A 644 -26.21 1.82 -18.62
N GLU A 645 -25.19 1.88 -17.75
CA GLU A 645 -24.02 1.00 -17.84
C GLU A 645 -24.37 -0.49 -17.72
N LYS A 646 -25.44 -0.82 -16.99
CA LYS A 646 -25.95 -2.21 -16.88
C LYS A 646 -26.66 -2.68 -18.13
N ARG A 647 -27.31 -1.76 -18.86
CA ARG A 647 -28.01 -2.06 -20.12
C ARG A 647 -27.05 -2.07 -21.31
N ARG A 648 -26.00 -1.26 -21.26
CA ARG A 648 -25.03 -1.12 -22.35
C ARG A 648 -24.55 -2.46 -22.95
N PRO A 649 -24.15 -3.50 -22.17
CA PRO A 649 -23.70 -4.76 -22.77
C PRO A 649 -24.76 -5.46 -23.62
N ILE A 650 -26.04 -5.42 -23.20
CA ILE A 650 -27.12 -6.03 -23.98
C ILE A 650 -27.54 -5.12 -25.14
N GLU A 651 -27.46 -3.80 -24.98
CA GLU A 651 -27.71 -2.84 -26.07
C GLU A 651 -26.63 -2.96 -27.17
N GLU A 652 -25.35 -3.11 -26.79
CA GLU A 652 -24.23 -3.40 -27.69
C GLU A 652 -24.41 -4.76 -28.36
N ALA A 653 -24.70 -5.83 -27.61
CA ALA A 653 -24.93 -7.16 -28.18
C ALA A 653 -26.16 -7.21 -29.11
N ILE A 654 -27.23 -6.46 -28.80
CA ILE A 654 -28.38 -6.31 -29.69
C ILE A 654 -27.95 -5.58 -30.98
N SER A 655 -27.19 -4.49 -30.85
CA SER A 655 -26.68 -3.75 -32.00
C SER A 655 -25.80 -4.64 -32.89
N GLU A 656 -24.88 -5.40 -32.29
CA GLU A 656 -23.95 -6.29 -32.98
C GLU A 656 -24.68 -7.49 -33.61
N LEU A 657 -25.51 -8.20 -32.85
CA LEU A 657 -26.09 -9.47 -33.33
C LEU A 657 -27.34 -9.31 -34.20
N LEU A 658 -28.10 -8.23 -34.03
CA LEU A 658 -29.38 -8.04 -34.72
C LEU A 658 -29.34 -6.92 -35.77
N PHE A 659 -28.42 -5.96 -35.64
CA PHE A 659 -28.40 -4.76 -36.47
C PHE A 659 -27.07 -4.48 -37.17
N GLU A 660 -25.98 -5.22 -36.88
CA GLU A 660 -24.86 -5.20 -37.82
C GLU A 660 -25.34 -5.81 -39.14
N PRO A 661 -25.10 -5.12 -40.27
CA PRO A 661 -25.39 -5.71 -41.56
C PRO A 661 -24.59 -7.01 -41.64
N SER A 662 -25.26 -8.11 -42.04
CA SER A 662 -24.56 -9.33 -42.46
C SER A 662 -23.35 -8.92 -43.30
N PRO A 663 -22.16 -9.53 -43.09
CA PRO A 663 -20.97 -9.15 -43.84
C PRO A 663 -21.39 -9.12 -45.30
N VAL A 664 -21.37 -7.92 -45.88
CA VAL A 664 -21.58 -7.76 -47.31
C VAL A 664 -20.53 -8.69 -47.91
N PRO A 665 -20.92 -9.71 -48.72
CA PRO A 665 -19.92 -10.54 -49.37
C PRO A 665 -18.98 -9.56 -50.05
N GLU A 666 -17.69 -9.61 -49.68
CA GLU A 666 -16.70 -8.67 -50.20
C GLU A 666 -16.96 -8.53 -51.70
N PRO A 667 -17.11 -7.30 -52.24
CA PRO A 667 -17.16 -7.16 -53.67
C PRO A 667 -15.89 -7.81 -54.17
N GLN A 668 -16.04 -8.93 -54.90
CA GLN A 668 -14.94 -9.49 -55.65
C GLN A 668 -14.39 -8.33 -56.44
N VAL A 669 -13.22 -7.85 -56.04
CA VAL A 669 -12.45 -6.92 -56.84
C VAL A 669 -12.02 -7.77 -58.03
N GLU A 670 -12.89 -7.85 -59.04
CA GLU A 670 -12.46 -8.19 -60.38
C GLU A 670 -11.37 -7.18 -60.71
N ALA A 671 -10.12 -7.64 -60.62
CA ALA A 671 -8.98 -6.89 -61.07
C ALA A 671 -9.32 -6.44 -62.50
N SER A 672 -9.36 -5.12 -62.70
CA SER A 672 -9.62 -4.53 -64.02
C SER A 672 -8.82 -5.30 -65.07
N PRO A 673 -9.43 -5.81 -66.16
CA PRO A 673 -8.78 -6.63 -67.19
C PRO A 673 -7.50 -6.01 -67.76
N ARG A 674 -7.35 -4.70 -67.59
CA ARG A 674 -6.22 -3.91 -68.02
C ARG A 674 -4.95 -4.17 -67.22
N TRP A 675 -5.05 -4.43 -65.91
CA TRP A 675 -3.87 -4.66 -65.04
C TRP A 675 -3.30 -6.06 -65.17
N GLN A 676 -4.16 -7.07 -65.35
CA GLN A 676 -3.71 -8.44 -65.59
C GLN A 676 -3.03 -8.57 -66.96
N ASN A 677 -3.54 -7.93 -68.00
CA ASN A 677 -2.87 -7.86 -69.30
C ASN A 677 -1.51 -7.16 -69.23
N LEU A 678 -1.42 -6.06 -68.48
CA LEU A 678 -0.15 -5.33 -68.29
C LEU A 678 0.89 -6.19 -67.57
N LEU A 679 0.49 -6.92 -66.52
CA LEU A 679 1.38 -7.84 -65.81
C LEU A 679 1.83 -9.01 -66.70
N GLN A 680 0.95 -9.53 -67.54
CA GLN A 680 1.28 -10.60 -68.47
C GLN A 680 2.22 -10.14 -69.59
N GLN A 681 2.03 -8.92 -70.10
CA GLN A 681 2.93 -8.30 -71.08
C GLN A 681 4.31 -7.99 -70.49
N VAL A 682 4.37 -7.46 -69.26
CA VAL A 682 5.65 -7.26 -68.55
C VAL A 682 6.37 -8.58 -68.30
N GLN A 683 5.63 -9.67 -68.04
CA GLN A 683 6.21 -11.01 -67.90
C GLN A 683 6.72 -11.60 -69.21
N GLN A 684 6.36 -11.07 -70.37
CA GLN A 684 6.90 -11.52 -71.66
C GLN A 684 8.11 -10.70 -72.15
N LEU A 685 8.41 -9.57 -71.52
CA LEU A 685 9.59 -8.77 -71.82
C LEU A 685 10.89 -9.47 -71.41
N SER A 686 11.94 -9.29 -72.22
CA SER A 686 13.29 -9.76 -71.88
C SER A 686 13.86 -8.99 -70.68
N PRO A 687 14.91 -9.51 -70.01
CA PRO A 687 15.46 -8.88 -68.81
C PRO A 687 15.88 -7.42 -69.02
N VAL A 688 16.43 -7.09 -70.19
CA VAL A 688 16.86 -5.73 -70.54
C VAL A 688 15.67 -4.79 -70.76
N GLU A 689 14.60 -5.27 -71.39
CA GLU A 689 13.39 -4.48 -71.63
C GLU A 689 12.59 -4.23 -70.34
N ARG A 690 12.58 -5.19 -69.41
CA ARG A 690 11.97 -4.99 -68.08
C ARG A 690 12.70 -3.92 -67.28
N GLU A 691 14.03 -3.89 -67.35
CA GLU A 691 14.82 -2.90 -66.63
C GLU A 691 14.57 -1.48 -67.18
N GLN A 692 14.45 -1.34 -68.50
CA GLN A 692 14.06 -0.09 -69.15
C GLN A 692 12.61 0.32 -68.83
N PHE A 693 11.67 -0.63 -68.80
CA PHE A 693 10.27 -0.38 -68.43
C PHE A 693 10.14 0.10 -66.97
N MET A 694 10.86 -0.52 -66.04
CA MET A 694 10.88 -0.12 -64.63
C MET A 694 11.57 1.24 -64.43
N ALA A 695 12.62 1.55 -65.20
CA ALA A 695 13.27 2.86 -65.20
C ALA A 695 12.37 3.98 -65.76
N ALA A 696 11.45 3.66 -66.68
CA ALA A 696 10.48 4.62 -67.22
C ALA A 696 9.30 4.88 -66.25
N LEU A 697 8.89 3.90 -65.45
CA LEU A 697 7.85 4.03 -64.42
C LEU A 697 8.28 4.82 -63.18
N SER A 698 9.59 5.01 -63.00
CA SER A 698 10.19 5.70 -61.86
C SER A 698 10.62 7.15 -62.18
N LYS A 699 10.33 7.63 -63.39
CA LYS A 699 10.29 9.05 -63.75
C LYS A 699 8.84 9.52 -63.76
#